data_AF-A0A061BR76-F1
#
_entry.id   AF-A0A061BR76-F1
#
_cell.length_a   1.000
_cell.length_b   1.000
_cell.length_c   1.000
_cell.angle_alpha   90.00
_cell.angle_beta   90.00
_cell.angle_gamma   90.00
#
_symmetry.space_group_name_H-M   'P 1'
#
loop_
_entity.id
_entity.type
_entity.pdbx_description
1 polymer ?
#
loop_
_entity_poly.entity_id
_entity_poly.type
_entity_poly.pdbx_seq_one_letter_code
_entity_poly.pdbx_strand_id
1 'polypeptide(L)'
;MGFLYEIISEVKENSNLSPYKNTLENAVTKLNENLNKGKIGLEAVIDPVKQGIERWLGEVEKKNNEVKNPILELLKNGDNDNNKIPKLIETIKRMNGVEFNDGVVSSLFQWLDHVQRLLPLCTKSCDAIKTLDKNLKSKLEQHVNRIQQAAEGYSENAVTDVYGLQRVCWNVDSEFQSLNEMVDNRINDNETGLMRFLTNEEKRLEESIQDEIQKVRNTLFAQFSDILQKIGDLESEKKVRFVGIRKTLHDAQNLVDKDFDPSYRKQICGCLNDVKMLIKNFADEKSTIATQFSIVQSKVRGIEEDVRNGLTKLRTQISVLTKQITDSKDTNESTGLIGKQLKALEDAKQKLAGETTSPILSKTGHLKNLYRRCFRSQFENLAQALQDAKLSGFKDSLSKHSTSLNEQLKKLEKIGKISDPTSQQPFTSRNTQDVTQLVEELNNAIRTVTDRYKSVTAPGSGGVVTNARQLKSAVEQAGTSINALSEELTRAISEAHKYVESSSNDPALKTAVSKLETLVALKDAVYGNGGTASKPKQDSLAQLIEDVDTEMSAVNPAIYTFRDIADNLIRGAAEAAVNASLERFEMRKNSRTDIDVAKMMQIFNISKNEIQEAVNIIDSEIAELKKVPGFVDGEIKKTDDSMEQLKGRIHGEIYLIGVAVRETDDALTAGIKSLAATYHEAYTNVEHAVSEFVSQLLADLQNALIASKQAAQEVHEAYMSASATSQNNIKKSALSHFAKSKAFALQKLQALVERENAKIGEIIAKDLESGLKGMMKQMNGQKGTLDTISGLVTPPAPGGKTAAQIFRDISTNLKSYYQAIHDHIDGQVNPQSKLSPKPPTNQSPTDPANQLTKIKSDFDNLLGHLQKNTKKYNYDNEFVKLRDHLTSSLTALSPSAFANPRHPELLDAVRSGLQGLVKEMERVYVNGYDDGTLINFTLNPLVKNDAGKNSGQNEKLTPYGEKLSKVCLTVVSNLHIAFKVLKKYCYTEQRFQKINKNTDVGMFFYHQGYDVSVKEKQKGELDKNVAATKIKKLLISDDYKHIYHTDKDTKLALQMLNEHLNDYYQVCHVSTFAAKKRPCNVFEILCWLSGLPCSSVYEEVLRDAVSELFEDPNKQVAADLDGFEITVTDMRDDFLPAHPNNMLYDDTRKAVMRLCSKSYDVLTRIVGYGNAHTMYAVDYCANSLNFHYPSKGEDCLQMLLDVLSRLYPPLRF
;
A
#
# COMPACT_ATOMS: atom_id res chain seq x y z
N MET A 1 -25.57 71.94 37.59
CA MET A 1 -25.02 71.97 36.20
C MET A 1 -23.51 72.07 36.21
N GLY A 2 -22.89 73.11 36.80
CA GLY A 2 -21.43 73.24 36.89
C GLY A 2 -20.71 71.97 37.38
N PHE A 3 -21.22 71.35 38.45
CA PHE A 3 -20.74 70.04 38.93
C PHE A 3 -20.71 68.94 37.86
N LEU A 4 -21.81 68.77 37.13
CA LEU A 4 -21.95 67.73 36.11
C LEU A 4 -21.09 68.06 34.88
N TYR A 5 -20.98 69.34 34.52
CA TYR A 5 -20.17 69.80 33.40
C TYR A 5 -18.71 69.44 33.59
N GLU A 6 -18.12 69.81 34.72
CA GLU A 6 -16.69 69.55 34.97
C GLU A 6 -16.41 68.05 35.11
N ILE A 7 -17.25 67.27 35.81
CA ILE A 7 -17.05 65.82 35.94
C ILE A 7 -17.13 65.10 34.59
N ILE A 8 -18.17 65.38 33.80
CA ILE A 8 -18.37 64.69 32.52
C ILE A 8 -17.31 65.15 31.51
N SER A 9 -16.85 66.41 31.60
CA SER A 9 -15.74 66.91 30.81
C SER A 9 -14.43 66.21 31.18
N GLU A 10 -14.12 66.03 32.46
CA GLU A 10 -12.94 65.28 32.91
C GLU A 10 -12.94 63.84 32.35
N VAL A 11 -14.10 63.16 32.39
CA VAL A 11 -14.23 61.81 31.81
C VAL A 11 -14.06 61.82 30.28
N LYS A 12 -14.59 62.84 29.59
CA LYS A 12 -14.50 62.99 28.13
C LYS A 12 -13.08 63.30 27.65
N GLU A 13 -12.39 64.20 28.35
CA GLU A 13 -11.05 64.68 27.99
C GLU A 13 -9.93 63.77 28.51
N ASN A 14 -10.25 62.79 29.38
CA ASN A 14 -9.29 61.81 29.84
C ASN A 14 -8.70 61.01 28.67
N SER A 15 -7.39 61.17 28.46
CA SER A 15 -6.66 60.53 27.35
C SER A 15 -6.73 59.00 27.33
N ASN A 16 -6.90 58.33 28.49
CA ASN A 16 -7.10 56.89 28.55
C ASN A 16 -8.49 56.50 28.02
N LEU A 17 -9.53 57.27 28.36
CA LEU A 17 -10.94 56.96 28.04
C LEU A 17 -11.40 57.52 26.68
N SER A 18 -10.47 58.06 25.89
CA SER A 18 -10.74 58.61 24.57
C SER A 18 -11.54 57.70 23.62
N PRO A 19 -11.44 56.34 23.67
CA PRO A 19 -12.20 55.48 22.77
C PRO A 19 -13.73 55.54 22.95
N TYR A 20 -14.21 56.16 24.03
CA TYR A 20 -15.63 56.27 24.38
C TYR A 20 -16.14 57.72 24.35
N LYS A 21 -15.25 58.71 24.14
CA LYS A 21 -15.52 60.14 24.38
C LYS A 21 -16.70 60.73 23.61
N ASN A 22 -16.94 60.27 22.37
CA ASN A 22 -17.92 60.86 21.46
C ASN A 22 -19.36 60.70 21.98
N THR A 23 -19.63 59.70 22.83
CA THR A 23 -20.96 59.49 23.41
C THR A 23 -21.36 60.58 24.41
N LEU A 24 -20.39 61.29 25.00
CA LEU A 24 -20.61 62.36 25.98
C LEU A 24 -20.71 63.75 25.36
N GLU A 25 -20.44 63.90 24.06
CA GLU A 25 -20.30 65.21 23.40
C GLU A 25 -21.58 66.04 23.46
N ASN A 26 -22.74 65.41 23.25
CA ASN A 26 -24.03 66.08 23.39
C ASN A 26 -24.30 66.50 24.84
N ALA A 27 -23.97 65.64 25.82
CA ALA A 27 -24.17 65.95 27.24
C ALA A 27 -23.32 67.15 27.69
N VAL A 28 -22.03 67.17 27.32
CA VAL A 28 -21.10 68.27 27.64
C VAL A 28 -21.52 69.56 26.96
N THR A 29 -21.89 69.51 25.67
CA THR A 29 -22.35 70.67 24.91
C THR A 29 -23.61 71.28 25.53
N LYS A 30 -24.61 70.43 25.83
CA LYS A 30 -25.87 70.89 26.42
C LYS A 30 -25.66 71.46 27.82
N LEU A 31 -24.79 70.86 28.62
CA LEU A 31 -24.43 71.40 29.94
C LEU A 31 -23.81 72.79 29.83
N ASN A 32 -22.82 72.96 28.94
CA ASN A 32 -22.15 74.25 28.73
C ASN A 32 -23.11 75.35 28.26
N GLU A 33 -23.95 75.04 27.26
CA GLU A 33 -24.94 75.98 26.70
C GLU A 33 -25.95 76.51 27.73
N ASN A 34 -26.14 75.82 28.86
CA ASN A 34 -27.22 76.09 29.81
C ASN A 34 -26.75 76.43 31.24
N LEU A 35 -25.44 76.49 31.52
CA LEU A 35 -24.86 76.71 32.86
C LEU A 35 -25.52 77.87 33.65
N ASN A 36 -25.82 78.98 32.98
CA ASN A 36 -26.33 80.22 33.61
C ASN A 36 -27.82 80.48 33.37
N LYS A 37 -28.57 79.52 32.83
CA LYS A 37 -29.99 79.71 32.48
C LYS A 37 -30.97 79.33 33.61
N GLY A 38 -30.46 79.13 34.82
CA GLY A 38 -31.26 78.85 36.01
C GLY A 38 -32.14 77.60 35.86
N LYS A 39 -33.41 77.71 36.26
CA LYS A 39 -34.39 76.62 36.27
C LYS A 39 -34.58 75.97 34.89
N ILE A 40 -34.79 76.77 33.85
CA ILE A 40 -35.02 76.31 32.47
C ILE A 40 -33.77 75.61 31.93
N GLY A 41 -32.58 76.15 32.25
CA GLY A 41 -31.32 75.52 31.91
C GLY A 41 -31.15 74.14 32.54
N LEU A 42 -31.51 73.99 33.82
CA LEU A 42 -31.39 72.72 34.53
C LEU A 42 -32.33 71.66 33.95
N GLU A 43 -33.57 72.01 33.63
CA GLU A 43 -34.53 71.09 32.99
C GLU A 43 -34.01 70.58 31.63
N ALA A 44 -33.43 71.47 30.81
CA ALA A 44 -32.96 71.14 29.47
C ALA A 44 -31.72 70.21 29.42
N VAL A 45 -30.99 70.02 30.53
CA VAL A 45 -29.72 69.26 30.53
C VAL A 45 -29.80 67.89 31.20
N ILE A 46 -30.82 67.61 32.02
CA ILE A 46 -30.91 66.35 32.75
C ILE A 46 -31.00 65.14 31.79
N ASP A 47 -31.89 65.19 30.81
CA ASP A 47 -32.06 64.08 29.86
C ASP A 47 -30.85 63.86 28.96
N PRO A 48 -30.24 64.90 28.35
CA PRO A 48 -28.97 64.75 27.62
C PRO A 48 -27.85 64.13 28.46
N VAL A 49 -27.75 64.47 29.75
CA VAL A 49 -26.74 63.92 30.66
C VAL A 49 -26.98 62.43 30.94
N LYS A 50 -28.22 62.04 31.29
CA LYS A 50 -28.56 60.63 31.51
C LYS A 50 -28.25 59.79 30.27
N GLN A 51 -28.72 60.24 29.10
CA GLN A 51 -28.51 59.53 27.83
C GLN A 51 -27.02 59.46 27.46
N GLY A 52 -26.26 60.53 27.73
CA GLY A 52 -24.81 60.54 27.49
C GLY A 52 -24.08 59.49 28.33
N ILE A 53 -24.34 59.45 29.64
CA ILE A 53 -23.74 58.47 30.56
C ILE A 53 -24.16 57.04 30.18
N GLU A 54 -25.43 56.81 29.85
CA GLU A 54 -25.95 55.51 29.45
C GLU A 54 -25.30 55.01 28.13
N ARG A 55 -25.24 55.86 27.10
CA ARG A 55 -24.56 55.53 25.84
C ARG A 55 -23.07 55.29 26.04
N TRP A 56 -22.43 56.04 26.92
CA TRP A 56 -21.02 55.85 27.25
C TRP A 56 -20.78 54.47 27.88
N LEU A 57 -21.56 54.09 28.89
CA LEU A 57 -21.48 52.77 29.51
C LEU A 57 -21.80 51.65 28.51
N GLY A 58 -22.81 51.84 27.65
CA GLY A 58 -23.17 50.90 26.59
C GLY A 58 -22.03 50.67 25.58
N GLU A 59 -21.33 51.72 25.16
CA GLU A 59 -20.15 51.59 24.27
C GLU A 59 -18.96 50.92 24.97
N VAL A 60 -18.76 51.15 26.28
CA VAL A 60 -17.74 50.43 27.07
C VAL A 60 -18.06 48.93 27.13
N GLU A 61 -19.30 48.56 27.47
CA GLU A 61 -19.74 47.17 27.52
C GLU A 61 -19.66 46.49 26.15
N LYS A 62 -20.10 47.17 25.09
CA LYS A 62 -20.02 46.67 23.72
C LYS A 62 -18.60 46.32 23.32
N LYS A 63 -17.65 47.25 23.48
CA LYS A 63 -16.23 47.00 23.14
C LYS A 63 -15.59 45.92 24.01
N ASN A 64 -15.94 45.86 25.30
CA ASN A 64 -15.50 44.77 26.18
C ASN A 64 -16.01 43.40 25.69
N ASN A 65 -17.27 43.35 25.24
CA ASN A 65 -17.88 42.15 24.68
C ASN A 65 -17.29 41.78 23.31
N GLU A 66 -16.90 42.76 22.49
CA GLU A 66 -16.19 42.52 21.21
C GLU A 66 -14.84 41.82 21.41
N VAL A 67 -14.18 41.99 22.57
CA VAL A 67 -12.96 41.24 22.95
C VAL A 67 -13.29 39.87 23.52
N LYS A 68 -14.30 39.77 24.39
CA LYS A 68 -14.62 38.53 25.12
C LYS A 68 -15.35 37.50 24.25
N ASN A 69 -16.34 37.95 23.47
CA ASN A 69 -17.27 37.06 22.79
C ASN A 69 -16.64 36.19 21.70
N PRO A 70 -15.71 36.66 20.85
CA PRO A 70 -15.12 35.80 19.83
C PRO A 70 -14.31 34.64 20.43
N ILE A 71 -13.62 34.88 21.56
CA ILE A 71 -12.94 33.81 22.33
C ILE A 71 -13.95 32.86 22.96
N LEU A 72 -15.03 33.37 23.56
CA LEU A 72 -16.10 32.54 24.12
C LEU A 72 -16.77 31.67 23.03
N GLU A 73 -16.84 32.17 21.80
CA GLU A 73 -17.41 31.46 20.67
C GLU A 73 -16.65 30.17 20.34
N LEU A 74 -15.33 30.12 20.59
CA LEU A 74 -14.49 28.93 20.41
C LEU A 74 -14.92 27.75 21.29
N LEU A 75 -15.58 28.04 22.41
CA LEU A 75 -15.99 27.08 23.43
C LEU A 75 -17.45 26.65 23.32
N LYS A 76 -18.24 27.25 22.41
CA LYS A 76 -19.66 26.92 22.28
C LYS A 76 -19.85 25.50 21.75
N ASN A 77 -20.85 24.82 22.32
CA ASN A 77 -21.38 23.55 21.81
C ASN A 77 -22.67 23.86 21.03
N GLY A 78 -22.63 23.70 19.71
CA GLY A 78 -23.80 23.80 18.84
C GLY A 78 -23.66 22.85 17.65
N ASP A 79 -24.77 22.30 17.17
CA ASP A 79 -24.78 21.22 16.17
C ASP A 79 -24.28 21.64 14.77
N ASN A 80 -24.26 22.94 14.46
CA ASN A 80 -23.95 23.45 13.12
C ASN A 80 -22.55 24.12 12.98
N ASP A 81 -21.75 24.23 14.04
CA ASP A 81 -20.46 24.96 14.00
C ASP A 81 -19.25 24.01 14.08
N ASN A 82 -18.81 23.51 12.92
CA ASN A 82 -17.68 22.58 12.83
C ASN A 82 -16.31 23.21 13.19
N ASN A 83 -16.25 24.53 13.38
CA ASN A 83 -15.03 25.29 13.70
C ASN A 83 -14.88 25.62 15.20
N LYS A 84 -15.62 24.95 16.09
CA LYS A 84 -15.46 25.10 17.56
C LYS A 84 -14.59 23.98 18.13
N ILE A 85 -13.84 24.28 19.18
CA ILE A 85 -12.87 23.35 19.77
C ILE A 85 -13.53 22.01 20.18
N PRO A 86 -14.70 21.98 20.85
CA PRO A 86 -15.34 20.73 21.23
C PRO A 86 -15.75 19.85 20.03
N LYS A 87 -16.26 20.47 18.95
CA LYS A 87 -16.65 19.75 17.73
C LYS A 87 -15.44 19.22 16.97
N LEU A 88 -14.36 20.00 16.92
CA LEU A 88 -13.08 19.55 16.35
C LEU A 88 -12.52 18.33 17.09
N ILE A 89 -12.65 18.27 18.42
CA ILE A 89 -12.28 17.11 19.24
C ILE A 89 -13.15 15.90 18.89
N GLU A 90 -14.46 16.09 18.76
CA GLU A 90 -15.38 15.01 18.39
C GLU A 90 -15.06 14.44 17.00
N THR A 91 -14.90 15.31 16.01
CA THR A 91 -14.61 14.95 14.61
C THR A 91 -13.32 14.14 14.51
N ILE A 92 -12.23 14.58 15.16
CA ILE A 92 -10.97 13.84 15.10
C ILE A 92 -11.04 12.51 15.88
N LYS A 93 -11.78 12.45 17.00
CA LYS A 93 -11.98 11.20 17.74
C LYS A 93 -12.74 10.15 16.93
N ARG A 94 -13.68 10.56 16.07
CA ARG A 94 -14.41 9.64 15.17
C ARG A 94 -13.50 8.97 14.13
N MET A 95 -12.35 9.57 13.81
CA MET A 95 -11.37 8.99 12.89
C MET A 95 -10.46 7.94 13.56
N ASN A 96 -10.55 7.80 14.89
CA ASN A 96 -9.75 6.83 15.63
C ASN A 96 -10.15 5.39 15.27
N GLY A 97 -9.22 4.63 14.69
CA GLY A 97 -9.46 3.23 14.32
C GLY A 97 -10.27 3.05 13.04
N VAL A 98 -10.42 4.10 12.22
CA VAL A 98 -10.94 4.01 10.85
C VAL A 98 -9.81 3.65 9.89
N GLU A 99 -10.13 2.99 8.78
CA GLU A 99 -9.16 2.69 7.73
C GLU A 99 -8.74 3.97 6.99
N PHE A 100 -7.44 4.12 6.72
CA PHE A 100 -6.92 5.30 6.05
C PHE A 100 -7.12 5.18 4.53
N ASN A 101 -8.03 5.99 3.98
CA ASN A 101 -8.37 6.05 2.56
C ASN A 101 -8.61 7.50 2.12
N ASP A 102 -8.85 7.72 0.83
CA ASP A 102 -9.04 9.06 0.26
C ASP A 102 -10.22 9.83 0.87
N GLY A 103 -11.26 9.11 1.32
CA GLY A 103 -12.39 9.69 2.04
C GLY A 103 -11.97 10.24 3.41
N VAL A 104 -11.13 9.49 4.15
CA VAL A 104 -10.56 9.95 5.42
C VAL A 104 -9.56 11.08 5.21
N VAL A 105 -8.74 11.03 4.16
CA VAL A 105 -7.84 12.15 3.79
C VAL A 105 -8.64 13.42 3.54
N SER A 106 -9.73 13.33 2.78
CA SER A 106 -10.65 14.46 2.54
C SER A 106 -11.24 14.98 3.85
N SER A 107 -11.63 14.07 4.76
CA SER A 107 -12.17 14.42 6.07
C SER A 107 -11.11 15.09 6.98
N LEU A 108 -9.84 14.67 6.89
CA LEU A 108 -8.71 15.29 7.60
C LEU A 108 -8.45 16.70 7.09
N PHE A 109 -8.49 16.94 5.78
CA PHE A 109 -8.35 18.29 5.21
C PHE A 109 -9.52 19.20 5.57
N GLN A 110 -10.76 18.69 5.58
CA GLN A 110 -11.90 19.44 6.08
C GLN A 110 -11.76 19.79 7.56
N TRP A 111 -11.32 18.82 8.39
CA TRP A 111 -11.02 19.08 9.78
C TRP A 111 -9.90 20.12 9.95
N LEU A 112 -8.87 20.08 9.11
CA LEU A 112 -7.77 21.05 9.11
C LEU A 112 -8.25 22.45 8.73
N ASP A 113 -9.10 22.59 7.71
CA ASP A 113 -9.74 23.87 7.35
C ASP A 113 -10.53 24.43 8.55
N HIS A 114 -11.30 23.57 9.23
CA HIS A 114 -12.03 23.98 10.43
C HIS A 114 -11.09 24.38 11.60
N VAL A 115 -9.94 23.72 11.77
CA VAL A 115 -8.91 24.13 12.74
C VAL A 115 -8.33 25.50 12.38
N GLN A 116 -8.04 25.76 11.11
CA GLN A 116 -7.52 27.06 10.66
C GLN A 116 -8.53 28.20 10.86
N ARG A 117 -9.83 27.91 10.83
CA ARG A 117 -10.89 28.88 11.15
C ARG A 117 -10.94 29.31 12.63
N LEU A 118 -10.16 28.70 13.53
CA LEU A 118 -9.98 29.18 14.90
C LEU A 118 -9.21 30.52 14.95
N LEU A 119 -8.25 30.71 14.03
CA LEU A 119 -7.38 31.90 13.99
C LEU A 119 -8.15 33.21 13.75
N PRO A 120 -9.06 33.31 12.77
CA PRO A 120 -9.86 34.53 12.57
C PRO A 120 -10.66 34.95 13.82
N LEU A 121 -11.15 34.00 14.62
CA LEU A 121 -11.90 34.30 15.84
C LEU A 121 -10.99 34.87 16.94
N CYS A 122 -9.80 34.30 17.10
CA CYS A 122 -8.78 34.82 18.03
C CYS A 122 -8.29 36.21 17.57
N THR A 123 -8.06 36.38 16.27
CA THR A 123 -7.63 37.64 15.64
C THR A 123 -8.66 38.75 15.85
N LYS A 124 -9.97 38.46 15.73
CA LYS A 124 -11.04 39.41 16.05
C LYS A 124 -10.90 39.97 17.47
N SER A 125 -10.51 39.15 18.44
CA SER A 125 -10.32 39.59 19.83
C SER A 125 -9.04 40.40 20.01
N CYS A 126 -7.94 40.02 19.34
CA CYS A 126 -6.70 40.80 19.28
C CYS A 126 -6.93 42.19 18.67
N ASP A 127 -7.73 42.28 17.59
CA ASP A 127 -8.07 43.53 16.95
C ASP A 127 -9.03 44.37 17.79
N ALA A 128 -10.04 43.75 18.40
CA ALA A 128 -10.98 44.44 19.29
C ALA A 128 -10.26 45.08 20.49
N ILE A 129 -9.18 44.47 21.02
CA ILE A 129 -8.36 45.08 22.09
C ILE A 129 -7.80 46.44 21.69
N LYS A 130 -7.47 46.65 20.41
CA LYS A 130 -6.92 47.93 19.94
C LYS A 130 -7.93 49.08 20.07
N THR A 131 -9.21 48.76 20.20
CA THR A 131 -10.31 49.73 20.33
C THR A 131 -10.66 50.08 21.78
N LEU A 132 -10.06 49.38 22.76
CA LEU A 132 -10.21 49.62 24.20
C LEU A 132 -9.33 50.77 24.69
N ASP A 133 -9.60 51.23 25.91
CA ASP A 133 -8.70 52.17 26.60
C ASP A 133 -7.33 51.54 26.91
N LYS A 134 -6.30 52.39 27.00
CA LYS A 134 -4.90 51.96 27.13
C LYS A 134 -4.68 51.08 28.37
N ASN A 135 -5.30 51.41 29.50
CA ASN A 135 -5.16 50.67 30.74
C ASN A 135 -5.78 49.27 30.64
N LEU A 136 -7.03 49.14 30.19
CA LEU A 136 -7.67 47.84 30.02
C LEU A 136 -6.98 47.01 28.94
N LYS A 137 -6.61 47.63 27.82
CA LYS A 137 -5.80 47.00 26.76
C LYS A 137 -4.55 46.35 27.35
N SER A 138 -3.73 47.09 28.10
CA SER A 138 -2.46 46.58 28.64
C SER A 138 -2.62 45.34 29.55
N LYS A 139 -3.75 45.25 30.27
CA LYS A 139 -4.05 44.11 31.14
C LYS A 139 -4.55 42.89 30.36
N LEU A 140 -5.36 43.11 29.32
CA LEU A 140 -5.96 42.03 28.52
C LEU A 140 -5.04 41.48 27.42
N GLU A 141 -4.13 42.31 26.90
CA GLU A 141 -3.25 41.99 25.77
C GLU A 141 -2.46 40.70 25.98
N GLN A 142 -1.88 40.48 27.17
CA GLN A 142 -1.16 39.25 27.47
C GLN A 142 -2.03 38.00 27.44
N HIS A 143 -3.30 38.10 27.83
CA HIS A 143 -4.21 36.95 27.94
C HIS A 143 -4.75 36.56 26.57
N VAL A 144 -5.16 37.55 25.78
CA VAL A 144 -5.64 37.31 24.40
C VAL A 144 -4.50 36.87 23.49
N ASN A 145 -3.29 37.45 23.62
CA ASN A 145 -2.14 37.02 22.83
C ASN A 145 -1.70 35.59 23.18
N ARG A 146 -1.81 35.15 24.45
CA ARG A 146 -1.55 33.75 24.82
C ARG A 146 -2.51 32.78 24.14
N ILE A 147 -3.79 33.16 24.03
CA ILE A 147 -4.78 32.35 23.30
C ILE A 147 -4.44 32.31 21.81
N GLN A 148 -4.17 33.48 21.21
CA GLN A 148 -3.79 33.59 19.80
C GLN A 148 -2.56 32.72 19.49
N GLN A 149 -1.47 32.86 20.26
CA GLN A 149 -0.25 32.09 20.07
C GLN A 149 -0.47 30.58 20.24
N ALA A 150 -1.28 30.17 21.21
CA ALA A 150 -1.61 28.76 21.39
C ALA A 150 -2.44 28.20 20.23
N ALA A 151 -3.37 29.00 19.67
CA ALA A 151 -4.16 28.62 18.51
C ALA A 151 -3.32 28.59 17.22
N GLU A 152 -2.45 29.58 17.00
CA GLU A 152 -1.45 29.62 15.93
C GLU A 152 -0.55 28.40 15.98
N GLY A 153 0.12 28.16 17.12
CA GLY A 153 1.01 27.03 17.28
C GLY A 153 0.29 25.69 17.11
N TYR A 154 -0.95 25.56 17.57
CA TYR A 154 -1.73 24.35 17.31
C TYR A 154 -2.05 24.18 15.82
N SER A 155 -2.47 25.25 15.13
CA SER A 155 -2.84 25.22 13.72
C SER A 155 -1.64 24.88 12.83
N GLU A 156 -0.49 25.52 13.03
CA GLU A 156 0.75 25.23 12.28
C GLU A 156 1.22 23.78 12.47
N ASN A 157 1.20 23.30 13.72
CA ASN A 157 1.52 21.90 14.01
C ASN A 157 0.47 20.94 13.45
N ALA A 158 -0.81 21.32 13.39
CA ALA A 158 -1.85 20.51 12.77
C ALA A 158 -1.64 20.37 11.25
N VAL A 159 -1.28 21.47 10.57
CA VAL A 159 -0.92 21.44 9.13
C VAL A 159 0.23 20.48 8.91
N THR A 160 1.34 20.68 9.63
CA THR A 160 2.56 19.89 9.48
C THR A 160 2.30 18.41 9.76
N ASP A 161 1.55 18.07 10.81
CA ASP A 161 1.28 16.68 11.17
C ASP A 161 0.29 16.00 10.22
N VAL A 162 -0.68 16.72 9.64
CA VAL A 162 -1.58 16.13 8.61
C VAL A 162 -0.77 15.73 7.38
N TYR A 163 0.09 16.63 6.88
CA TYR A 163 1.00 16.31 5.78
C TYR A 163 2.02 15.23 6.16
N GLY A 164 2.49 15.23 7.40
CA GLY A 164 3.36 14.18 7.95
C GLY A 164 2.70 12.81 7.96
N LEU A 165 1.44 12.71 8.42
CA LEU A 165 0.65 11.49 8.38
C LEU A 165 0.44 11.02 6.94
N GLN A 166 0.09 11.92 6.02
CA GLN A 166 -0.07 11.58 4.60
C GLN A 166 1.23 11.04 4.01
N ARG A 167 2.37 11.66 4.33
CA ARG A 167 3.70 11.18 3.90
C ARG A 167 4.03 9.82 4.50
N VAL A 168 3.75 9.58 5.78
CA VAL A 168 3.98 8.28 6.41
C VAL A 168 3.13 7.20 5.74
N CYS A 169 1.84 7.47 5.51
CA CYS A 169 0.96 6.52 4.81
C CYS A 169 1.42 6.28 3.37
N TRP A 170 1.85 7.32 2.65
CA TRP A 170 2.39 7.19 1.31
C TRP A 170 3.71 6.40 1.28
N ASN A 171 4.61 6.63 2.25
CA ASN A 171 5.83 5.84 2.38
C ASN A 171 5.50 4.38 2.68
N VAL A 172 4.52 4.10 3.54
CA VAL A 172 4.04 2.73 3.78
C VAL A 172 3.54 2.12 2.47
N ASP A 173 2.73 2.83 1.70
CA ASP A 173 2.26 2.34 0.39
C ASP A 173 3.43 2.09 -0.57
N SER A 174 4.41 2.98 -0.65
CA SER A 174 5.60 2.85 -1.51
C SER A 174 6.54 1.72 -1.09
N GLU A 175 6.79 1.55 0.22
CA GLU A 175 7.67 0.51 0.75
C GLU A 175 7.00 -0.86 0.63
N PHE A 176 5.70 -0.97 0.89
CA PHE A 176 4.96 -2.21 0.65
C PHE A 176 4.82 -2.51 -0.84
N GLN A 177 4.67 -1.49 -1.69
CA GLN A 177 4.75 -1.67 -3.15
C GLN A 177 6.13 -2.18 -3.56
N SER A 178 7.21 -1.57 -3.08
CA SER A 178 8.56 -2.03 -3.38
C SER A 178 8.84 -3.43 -2.81
N LEU A 179 8.34 -3.74 -1.62
CA LEU A 179 8.47 -5.07 -1.01
C LEU A 179 7.66 -6.12 -1.78
N ASN A 180 6.42 -5.79 -2.18
CA ASN A 180 5.61 -6.66 -3.01
C ASN A 180 6.24 -6.80 -4.40
N GLU A 181 6.72 -5.73 -5.04
CA GLU A 181 7.48 -5.81 -6.29
C GLU A 181 8.79 -6.57 -6.11
N MET A 182 9.48 -6.46 -4.97
CA MET A 182 10.67 -7.25 -4.68
C MET A 182 10.32 -8.70 -4.45
N VAL A 183 9.18 -9.02 -3.83
CA VAL A 183 8.70 -10.40 -3.63
C VAL A 183 8.17 -10.97 -4.93
N ASP A 184 7.42 -10.20 -5.72
CA ASP A 184 6.97 -10.52 -7.06
C ASP A 184 8.16 -10.70 -7.98
N ASN A 185 9.17 -9.82 -7.94
CA ASN A 185 10.41 -9.98 -8.70
C ASN A 185 11.26 -11.10 -8.11
N ARG A 186 11.31 -11.36 -6.79
CA ARG A 186 12.02 -12.53 -6.26
C ARG A 186 11.30 -13.81 -6.61
N ILE A 187 9.98 -13.81 -6.68
CA ILE A 187 9.16 -14.93 -7.09
C ILE A 187 9.31 -15.10 -8.59
N ASN A 188 9.19 -14.05 -9.42
CA ASN A 188 9.38 -14.05 -10.88
C ASN A 188 10.84 -14.35 -11.31
N ASP A 189 11.84 -13.78 -10.64
CA ASP A 189 13.28 -14.03 -10.86
C ASP A 189 13.72 -15.36 -10.25
N ASN A 190 13.21 -15.75 -9.06
CA ASN A 190 13.27 -17.15 -8.61
C ASN A 190 12.18 -18.00 -9.25
N GLU A 191 11.44 -17.57 -10.28
CA GLU A 191 10.51 -18.40 -11.07
C GLU A 191 11.13 -18.65 -12.43
N THR A 192 12.02 -17.76 -12.90
CA THR A 192 13.09 -18.20 -13.81
C THR A 192 14.07 -19.15 -13.13
N GLY A 193 14.11 -19.13 -11.79
CA GLY A 193 14.70 -20.14 -10.92
C GLY A 193 13.79 -21.35 -10.75
N LEU A 194 12.95 -21.40 -9.72
CA LEU A 194 12.09 -22.48 -9.24
C LEU A 194 10.99 -22.93 -10.19
N MET A 195 10.19 -22.09 -10.86
CA MET A 195 9.16 -22.59 -11.80
C MET A 195 9.79 -23.11 -13.08
N ARG A 196 10.77 -22.40 -13.65
CA ARG A 196 11.59 -22.87 -14.76
C ARG A 196 12.51 -24.02 -14.35
N PHE A 197 12.94 -24.14 -13.09
CA PHE A 197 13.71 -25.26 -12.55
C PHE A 197 12.80 -26.44 -12.33
N LEU A 198 11.59 -26.27 -11.79
CA LEU A 198 10.58 -27.31 -11.67
C LEU A 198 10.12 -27.76 -13.06
N THR A 199 9.99 -26.86 -14.04
CA THR A 199 9.67 -27.17 -15.44
C THR A 199 10.85 -27.76 -16.20
N ASN A 200 12.08 -27.32 -15.92
CA ASN A 200 13.29 -27.91 -16.52
C ASN A 200 13.62 -29.25 -15.87
N GLU A 201 13.41 -29.42 -14.57
CA GLU A 201 13.53 -30.70 -13.87
C GLU A 201 12.37 -31.61 -14.22
N GLU A 202 11.14 -31.11 -14.44
CA GLU A 202 10.01 -31.83 -15.05
C GLU A 202 10.44 -32.37 -16.41
N LYS A 203 10.92 -31.50 -17.30
CA LYS A 203 11.43 -31.90 -18.61
C LYS A 203 12.61 -32.87 -18.51
N ARG A 204 13.55 -32.66 -17.59
CA ARG A 204 14.75 -33.51 -17.44
C ARG A 204 14.41 -34.86 -16.79
N LEU A 205 13.44 -34.92 -15.88
CA LEU A 205 12.91 -36.17 -15.33
C LEU A 205 12.09 -36.92 -16.38
N GLU A 206 11.22 -36.23 -17.11
CA GLU A 206 10.44 -36.82 -18.22
C GLU A 206 11.39 -37.40 -19.28
N GLU A 207 12.40 -36.63 -19.71
CA GLU A 207 13.42 -37.08 -20.65
C GLU A 207 14.21 -38.27 -20.08
N SER A 208 14.67 -38.22 -18.83
CA SER A 208 15.43 -39.32 -18.21
C SER A 208 14.59 -40.59 -18.02
N ILE A 209 13.33 -40.46 -17.60
CA ILE A 209 12.41 -41.59 -17.43
C ILE A 209 12.11 -42.20 -18.80
N GLN A 210 11.84 -41.38 -19.82
CA GLN A 210 11.63 -41.86 -21.19
C GLN A 210 12.87 -42.56 -21.76
N ASP A 211 14.08 -42.02 -21.54
CA ASP A 211 15.32 -42.64 -21.99
C ASP A 211 15.52 -44.02 -21.34
N GLU A 212 15.27 -44.15 -20.04
CA GLU A 212 15.51 -45.42 -19.34
C GLU A 212 14.42 -46.45 -19.67
N ILE A 213 13.19 -46.01 -19.87
CA ILE A 213 12.11 -46.84 -20.43
C ILE A 213 12.47 -47.29 -21.85
N GLN A 214 13.04 -46.41 -22.67
CA GLN A 214 13.43 -46.77 -24.03
C GLN A 214 14.57 -47.80 -24.02
N LYS A 215 15.51 -47.70 -23.08
CA LYS A 215 16.54 -48.73 -22.85
C LYS A 215 15.91 -50.07 -22.46
N VAL A 216 14.91 -50.07 -21.57
CA VAL A 216 14.18 -51.29 -21.17
C VAL A 216 13.41 -51.88 -22.36
N ARG A 217 12.67 -51.06 -23.12
CA ARG A 217 11.95 -51.47 -24.34
C ARG A 217 12.90 -52.05 -25.38
N ASN A 218 14.03 -51.40 -25.64
CA ASN A 218 15.03 -51.87 -26.60
C ASN A 218 15.67 -53.20 -26.16
N THR A 219 15.92 -53.36 -24.86
CA THR A 219 16.49 -54.60 -24.30
C THR A 219 15.51 -55.76 -24.39
N LEU A 220 14.25 -55.53 -24.01
CA LEU A 220 13.17 -56.52 -24.15
C LEU A 220 12.97 -56.89 -25.62
N PHE A 221 12.86 -55.90 -26.51
CA PHE A 221 12.71 -56.14 -27.95
C PHE A 221 13.86 -56.98 -28.53
N ALA A 222 15.11 -56.66 -28.19
CA ALA A 222 16.27 -57.43 -28.64
C ALA A 222 16.21 -58.90 -28.18
N GLN A 223 15.77 -59.13 -26.93
CA GLN A 223 15.66 -60.48 -26.37
C GLN A 223 14.52 -61.30 -27.00
N PHE A 224 13.34 -60.71 -27.21
CA PHE A 224 12.23 -61.38 -27.87
C PHE A 224 12.53 -61.61 -29.37
N SER A 225 13.24 -60.68 -30.02
CA SER A 225 13.65 -60.80 -31.42
C SER A 225 14.60 -61.98 -31.65
N ASP A 226 15.54 -62.25 -30.74
CA ASP A 226 16.48 -63.39 -30.87
C ASP A 226 15.74 -64.73 -30.79
N ILE A 227 14.73 -64.84 -29.93
CA ILE A 227 13.92 -66.05 -29.78
C ILE A 227 13.00 -66.26 -30.99
N LEU A 228 12.33 -65.20 -31.47
CA LEU A 228 11.51 -65.26 -32.68
C LEU A 228 12.35 -65.62 -33.91
N GLN A 229 13.58 -65.11 -34.00
CA GLN A 229 14.53 -65.48 -35.05
C GLN A 229 14.87 -66.98 -35.00
N LYS A 230 15.18 -67.51 -33.81
CA LYS A 230 15.45 -68.95 -33.62
C LYS A 230 14.25 -69.84 -33.97
N ILE A 231 13.03 -69.40 -33.69
CA ILE A 231 11.79 -70.09 -34.11
C ILE A 231 11.67 -70.07 -35.65
N GLY A 232 11.98 -68.95 -36.30
CA GLY A 232 12.00 -68.83 -37.77
C GLY A 232 13.09 -69.68 -38.44
N ASP A 233 14.27 -69.79 -37.81
CA ASP A 233 15.37 -70.64 -38.25
C ASP A 233 14.98 -72.13 -38.14
N LEU A 234 14.29 -72.52 -37.06
CA LEU A 234 13.74 -73.86 -36.86
C LEU A 234 12.69 -74.22 -37.92
N GLU A 235 11.78 -73.30 -38.25
CA GLU A 235 10.78 -73.49 -39.32
C GLU A 235 11.46 -73.68 -40.69
N SER A 236 12.49 -72.87 -40.96
CA SER A 236 13.27 -72.93 -42.19
C SER A 236 14.01 -74.25 -42.33
N GLU A 237 14.69 -74.72 -41.26
CA GLU A 237 15.41 -75.99 -41.29
C GLU A 237 14.45 -77.19 -41.42
N LYS A 238 13.34 -77.19 -40.68
CA LYS A 238 12.26 -78.18 -40.81
C LYS A 238 11.78 -78.29 -42.26
N LYS A 239 11.50 -77.17 -42.92
CA LYS A 239 11.03 -77.13 -44.33
C LYS A 239 12.03 -77.78 -45.28
N VAL A 240 13.32 -77.49 -45.13
CA VAL A 240 14.38 -78.04 -46.00
C VAL A 240 14.47 -79.57 -45.88
N ARG A 241 14.38 -80.13 -44.66
CA ARG A 241 14.56 -81.58 -44.45
C ARG A 241 13.37 -82.41 -44.96
N PHE A 242 12.14 -81.99 -44.68
CA PHE A 242 10.94 -82.71 -45.16
C PHE A 242 10.82 -82.71 -46.69
N VAL A 243 11.27 -81.65 -47.36
CA VAL A 243 11.36 -81.62 -48.84
C VAL A 243 12.35 -82.68 -49.34
N GLY A 244 13.51 -82.85 -48.69
CA GLY A 244 14.50 -83.87 -49.05
C GLY A 244 14.00 -85.30 -48.88
N ILE A 245 13.25 -85.58 -47.80
CA ILE A 245 12.62 -86.90 -47.57
C ILE A 245 11.58 -87.22 -48.64
N ARG A 246 10.67 -86.28 -48.92
CA ARG A 246 9.63 -86.48 -49.95
C ARG A 246 10.22 -86.77 -51.32
N LYS A 247 11.30 -86.08 -51.69
CA LYS A 247 12.01 -86.33 -52.95
C LYS A 247 12.59 -87.75 -53.01
N THR A 248 13.27 -88.19 -51.95
CA THR A 248 13.88 -89.54 -51.89
C THR A 248 12.82 -90.64 -51.99
N LEU A 249 11.64 -90.46 -51.38
CA LEU A 249 10.52 -91.40 -51.48
C LEU A 249 9.93 -91.45 -52.89
N HIS A 250 9.79 -90.30 -53.54
CA HIS A 250 9.32 -90.23 -54.92
C HIS A 250 10.26 -90.95 -55.90
N ASP A 251 11.57 -90.78 -55.71
CA ASP A 251 12.58 -91.44 -56.55
C ASP A 251 12.57 -92.97 -56.34
N ALA A 252 12.42 -93.46 -55.10
CA ALA A 252 12.27 -94.88 -54.80
C ALA A 252 10.98 -95.50 -55.38
N GLN A 253 9.86 -94.76 -55.31
CA GLN A 253 8.58 -95.17 -55.91
C GLN A 253 8.71 -95.35 -57.43
N ASN A 254 9.38 -94.41 -58.11
CA ASN A 254 9.60 -94.48 -59.55
C ASN A 254 10.43 -95.71 -59.97
N LEU A 255 11.45 -96.09 -59.19
CA LEU A 255 12.28 -97.27 -59.45
C LEU A 255 11.45 -98.56 -59.46
N VAL A 256 10.50 -98.69 -58.53
CA VAL A 256 9.62 -99.87 -58.42
C VAL A 256 8.57 -99.89 -59.52
N ASP A 257 7.94 -98.76 -59.81
CA ASP A 257 6.83 -98.68 -60.75
C ASP A 257 7.28 -98.78 -62.22
N LYS A 258 8.46 -98.28 -62.56
CA LYS A 258 8.92 -98.20 -63.96
C LYS A 258 9.98 -99.23 -64.33
N ASP A 259 10.91 -99.55 -63.42
CA ASP A 259 12.12 -100.30 -63.80
C ASP A 259 12.06 -101.79 -63.42
N PHE A 260 11.27 -102.18 -62.42
CA PHE A 260 11.24 -103.55 -61.87
C PHE A 260 10.74 -104.61 -62.86
N ASP A 261 9.56 -104.43 -63.46
CA ASP A 261 8.98 -105.40 -64.40
C ASP A 261 9.79 -105.60 -65.70
N PRO A 262 10.17 -104.53 -66.44
CA PRO A 262 10.85 -104.70 -67.72
C PRO A 262 12.30 -105.18 -67.55
N SER A 263 13.01 -104.70 -66.52
CA SER A 263 14.46 -104.93 -66.41
C SER A 263 14.81 -106.22 -65.68
N TYR A 264 13.92 -106.76 -64.84
CA TYR A 264 14.23 -107.91 -63.98
C TYR A 264 13.24 -109.06 -64.14
N ARG A 265 11.94 -108.85 -63.85
CA ARG A 265 10.92 -109.92 -63.89
C ARG A 265 10.82 -110.61 -65.27
N LYS A 266 10.75 -109.82 -66.36
CA LYS A 266 10.61 -110.36 -67.72
C LYS A 266 11.84 -111.12 -68.23
N GLN A 267 13.05 -110.70 -67.85
CA GLN A 267 14.28 -111.34 -68.34
C GLN A 267 14.43 -112.78 -67.81
N ILE A 268 14.12 -112.98 -66.52
CA ILE A 268 14.24 -114.28 -65.85
C ILE A 268 13.20 -115.28 -66.37
N CYS A 269 11.94 -114.86 -66.50
CA CYS A 269 10.88 -115.69 -67.10
C CYS A 269 11.14 -116.00 -68.59
N GLY A 270 11.82 -115.11 -69.30
CA GLY A 270 12.28 -115.34 -70.69
C GLY A 270 13.28 -116.49 -70.79
N CYS A 271 14.33 -116.46 -69.96
CA CYS A 271 15.39 -117.49 -69.98
C CYS A 271 14.86 -118.90 -69.68
N LEU A 272 13.92 -119.04 -68.74
CA LEU A 272 13.33 -120.34 -68.40
C LEU A 272 12.46 -120.91 -69.54
N ASN A 273 11.83 -120.06 -70.34
CA ASN A 273 11.06 -120.50 -71.53
C ASN A 273 11.98 -121.03 -72.64
N ASP A 274 13.18 -120.49 -72.79
CA ASP A 274 14.15 -120.97 -73.77
C ASP A 274 14.58 -122.43 -73.46
N VAL A 275 14.71 -122.78 -72.17
CA VAL A 275 14.98 -124.16 -71.70
C VAL A 275 13.91 -125.13 -72.20
N LYS A 276 12.63 -124.75 -72.05
CA LYS A 276 11.48 -125.57 -72.44
C LYS A 276 11.48 -125.88 -73.94
N MET A 277 11.78 -124.87 -74.77
CA MET A 277 11.82 -125.00 -76.23
C MET A 277 12.89 -126.00 -76.68
N LEU A 278 14.07 -125.96 -76.07
CA LEU A 278 15.18 -126.85 -76.41
C LEU A 278 14.86 -128.33 -76.15
N ILE A 279 14.23 -128.65 -75.02
CA ILE A 279 13.87 -130.02 -74.63
C ILE A 279 12.75 -130.56 -75.54
N LYS A 280 11.78 -129.72 -75.89
CA LYS A 280 10.65 -130.12 -76.77
C LYS A 280 11.12 -130.50 -78.18
N ASN A 281 12.09 -129.77 -78.72
CA ASN A 281 12.68 -130.08 -80.03
C ASN A 281 13.52 -131.37 -80.01
N PHE A 282 14.02 -131.77 -78.85
CA PHE A 282 14.87 -132.94 -78.67
C PHE A 282 14.09 -134.28 -78.69
N ALA A 283 12.84 -134.29 -78.20
CA ALA A 283 12.04 -135.50 -77.97
C ALA A 283 11.03 -135.86 -79.11
N ASP A 284 11.10 -135.19 -80.26
CA ASP A 284 10.12 -135.31 -81.34
C ASP A 284 10.38 -136.54 -82.26
N GLU A 285 9.30 -137.15 -82.78
CA GLU A 285 9.30 -138.43 -83.54
C GLU A 285 10.06 -138.37 -84.87
N LYS A 286 10.41 -137.16 -85.35
CA LYS A 286 11.18 -136.91 -86.58
C LYS A 286 12.69 -136.73 -86.33
N SER A 287 13.19 -137.03 -85.14
CA SER A 287 14.61 -136.84 -84.81
C SER A 287 15.54 -137.75 -85.65
N THR A 288 16.74 -137.25 -85.96
CA THR A 288 17.79 -137.95 -86.74
C THR A 288 18.20 -139.29 -86.10
N ILE A 289 17.92 -139.48 -84.81
CA ILE A 289 18.23 -140.69 -84.03
C ILE A 289 17.19 -141.79 -84.29
N ALA A 290 15.89 -141.46 -84.33
CA ALA A 290 14.83 -142.43 -84.63
C ALA A 290 15.02 -143.06 -86.03
N THR A 291 15.43 -142.25 -87.02
CA THR A 291 15.70 -142.72 -88.39
C THR A 291 16.92 -143.66 -88.48
N GLN A 292 17.96 -143.42 -87.67
CA GLN A 292 19.17 -144.26 -87.64
C GLN A 292 18.90 -145.61 -86.94
N PHE A 293 17.98 -145.65 -85.96
CA PHE A 293 17.61 -146.86 -85.24
C PHE A 293 16.85 -147.87 -86.12
N SER A 294 15.91 -147.40 -86.96
CA SER A 294 15.23 -148.26 -87.95
C SER A 294 16.19 -148.84 -89.00
N ILE A 295 17.29 -148.13 -89.33
CA ILE A 295 18.33 -148.62 -90.24
C ILE A 295 19.14 -149.76 -89.61
N VAL A 296 19.35 -149.76 -88.29
CA VAL A 296 20.05 -150.84 -87.57
C VAL A 296 19.18 -152.11 -87.52
N GLN A 297 17.88 -151.99 -87.22
CA GLN A 297 16.95 -153.14 -87.21
C GLN A 297 16.84 -153.85 -88.58
N SER A 298 16.80 -153.09 -89.69
CA SER A 298 16.71 -153.69 -91.03
C SER A 298 17.97 -154.45 -91.45
N LYS A 299 19.17 -153.99 -91.03
CA LYS A 299 20.44 -154.64 -91.36
C LYS A 299 20.71 -155.92 -90.56
N VAL A 300 20.22 -156.02 -89.31
CA VAL A 300 20.33 -157.24 -88.51
C VAL A 300 19.50 -158.39 -89.11
N ARG A 301 18.32 -158.10 -89.69
CA ARG A 301 17.51 -159.10 -90.40
C ARG A 301 18.17 -159.63 -91.68
N GLY A 302 18.83 -158.78 -92.46
CA GLY A 302 19.50 -159.20 -93.71
C GLY A 302 20.67 -160.17 -93.48
N ILE A 303 21.44 -159.97 -92.42
CA ILE A 303 22.62 -160.80 -92.09
C ILE A 303 22.22 -162.24 -91.68
N GLU A 304 21.06 -162.40 -91.03
CA GLU A 304 20.51 -163.71 -90.67
C GLU A 304 20.18 -164.58 -91.90
N GLU A 305 19.63 -163.96 -92.95
CA GLU A 305 19.23 -164.63 -94.19
C GLU A 305 20.45 -165.16 -94.95
N ASP A 306 21.50 -164.34 -95.06
CA ASP A 306 22.72 -164.65 -95.82
C ASP A 306 23.56 -165.76 -95.17
N VAL A 307 23.72 -165.72 -93.83
CA VAL A 307 24.46 -166.75 -93.08
C VAL A 307 23.73 -168.10 -93.12
N ARG A 308 22.40 -168.10 -93.02
CA ARG A 308 21.57 -169.31 -93.12
C ARG A 308 21.65 -169.96 -94.50
N ASN A 309 21.61 -169.16 -95.56
CA ASN A 309 21.75 -169.63 -96.94
C ASN A 309 23.15 -170.20 -97.21
N GLY A 310 24.22 -169.55 -96.73
CA GLY A 310 25.61 -170.01 -96.86
C GLY A 310 25.86 -171.37 -96.20
N LEU A 311 25.39 -171.55 -94.97
CA LEU A 311 25.53 -172.81 -94.23
C LEU A 311 24.74 -173.97 -94.85
N THR A 312 23.58 -173.68 -95.45
CA THR A 312 22.76 -174.69 -96.13
C THR A 312 23.43 -175.20 -97.41
N LYS A 313 24.04 -174.30 -98.20
CA LYS A 313 24.82 -174.68 -99.40
C LYS A 313 26.01 -175.59 -99.06
N LEU A 314 26.74 -175.27 -97.99
CA LEU A 314 27.88 -176.08 -97.54
C LEU A 314 27.44 -177.50 -97.13
N ARG A 315 26.28 -177.62 -96.46
CA ARG A 315 25.70 -178.91 -96.06
C ARG A 315 25.31 -179.77 -97.27
N THR A 316 24.72 -179.17 -98.32
CA THR A 316 24.34 -179.89 -99.54
C THR A 316 25.56 -180.37 -100.33
N GLN A 317 26.61 -179.55 -100.43
CA GLN A 317 27.85 -179.92 -101.11
C GLN A 317 28.56 -181.10 -100.44
N ILE A 318 28.62 -181.12 -99.10
CA ILE A 318 29.20 -182.25 -98.34
C ILE A 318 28.42 -183.56 -98.57
N SER A 319 27.09 -183.48 -98.71
CA SER A 319 26.23 -184.66 -98.96
C SER A 319 26.42 -185.25 -100.37
N VAL A 320 26.59 -184.41 -101.40
CA VAL A 320 26.89 -184.85 -102.78
C VAL A 320 28.27 -185.49 -102.90
N LEU A 321 29.28 -184.92 -102.23
CA LEU A 321 30.65 -185.46 -102.14
C LEU A 321 30.67 -186.85 -101.48
N THR A 322 29.85 -187.05 -100.44
CA THR A 322 29.77 -188.35 -99.75
C THR A 322 29.19 -189.44 -100.66
N LYS A 323 28.24 -189.10 -101.55
CA LYS A 323 27.60 -190.07 -102.47
C LYS A 323 28.52 -190.51 -103.61
N GLN A 324 29.38 -189.63 -104.12
CA GLN A 324 30.36 -189.96 -105.17
C GLN A 324 31.51 -190.86 -104.70
N ILE A 325 31.78 -190.91 -103.39
CA ILE A 325 32.84 -191.74 -102.80
C ILE A 325 32.38 -193.21 -102.64
N THR A 326 31.08 -193.46 -102.46
CA THR A 326 30.56 -194.80 -102.12
C THR A 326 30.36 -195.73 -103.34
N ASP A 327 30.24 -195.19 -104.56
CA ASP A 327 29.80 -195.94 -105.75
C ASP A 327 30.92 -196.52 -106.65
N SER A 328 32.21 -196.44 -106.28
CA SER A 328 33.32 -196.87 -107.16
C SER A 328 34.00 -198.19 -106.74
N LYS A 329 33.67 -199.27 -107.46
CA LYS A 329 34.51 -200.46 -107.75
C LYS A 329 34.65 -200.56 -109.27
N ASP A 330 35.68 -199.95 -109.85
CA ASP A 330 36.55 -200.62 -110.85
C ASP A 330 37.85 -199.82 -111.08
N THR A 331 38.85 -200.55 -111.57
CA THR A 331 40.31 -200.44 -111.39
C THR A 331 41.08 -199.16 -111.81
N ASN A 332 42.14 -198.86 -111.04
CA ASN A 332 43.37 -198.11 -111.36
C ASN A 332 43.29 -196.65 -111.84
N GLU A 333 43.16 -195.69 -110.90
CA GLU A 333 43.74 -194.33 -111.02
C GLU A 333 43.83 -193.64 -109.64
N SER A 334 44.67 -194.18 -108.75
CA SER A 334 44.93 -193.59 -107.43
C SER A 334 46.06 -192.57 -107.52
N THR A 335 45.73 -191.28 -107.62
CA THR A 335 46.45 -190.08 -107.07
C THR A 335 45.95 -188.74 -107.65
N GLY A 336 45.20 -188.73 -108.75
CA GLY A 336 44.75 -187.49 -109.42
C GLY A 336 43.46 -186.81 -108.90
N LEU A 337 42.50 -187.57 -108.33
CA LEU A 337 41.19 -187.02 -107.95
C LEU A 337 41.15 -186.32 -106.57
N ILE A 338 41.81 -186.89 -105.55
CA ILE A 338 41.70 -186.43 -104.14
C ILE A 338 42.23 -184.99 -103.95
N GLY A 339 43.23 -184.58 -104.74
CA GLY A 339 43.83 -183.24 -104.66
C GLY A 339 42.92 -182.11 -105.15
N LYS A 340 42.06 -182.35 -106.15
CA LYS A 340 41.13 -181.33 -106.65
C LYS A 340 39.96 -181.08 -105.69
N GLN A 341 39.52 -182.12 -104.98
CA GLN A 341 38.35 -182.05 -104.09
C GLN A 341 38.66 -181.35 -102.76
N LEU A 342 39.88 -181.48 -102.23
CA LEU A 342 40.30 -180.77 -101.01
C LEU A 342 40.46 -179.25 -101.20
N LYS A 343 40.96 -178.81 -102.36
CA LYS A 343 41.19 -177.38 -102.64
C LYS A 343 39.89 -176.58 -102.74
N ALA A 344 38.83 -177.19 -103.28
CA ALA A 344 37.50 -176.57 -103.36
C ALA A 344 36.88 -176.29 -101.98
N LEU A 345 37.19 -177.10 -100.96
CA LEU A 345 36.68 -176.93 -99.60
C LEU A 345 37.40 -175.81 -98.84
N GLU A 346 38.68 -175.59 -99.13
CA GLU A 346 39.51 -174.56 -98.49
C GLU A 346 39.19 -173.16 -99.03
N ASP A 347 38.92 -173.04 -100.33
CA ASP A 347 38.49 -171.77 -100.96
C ASP A 347 37.13 -171.29 -100.40
N ALA A 348 36.20 -172.20 -100.11
CA ALA A 348 34.91 -171.87 -99.51
C ALA A 348 35.04 -171.33 -98.07
N LYS A 349 36.02 -171.83 -97.30
CA LYS A 349 36.28 -171.39 -95.92
C LYS A 349 36.85 -169.97 -95.85
N GLN A 350 37.76 -169.61 -96.76
CA GLN A 350 38.35 -168.26 -96.77
C GLN A 350 37.34 -167.17 -97.14
N LYS A 351 36.40 -167.44 -98.04
CA LYS A 351 35.36 -166.47 -98.44
C LYS A 351 34.43 -166.09 -97.27
N LEU A 352 34.07 -167.05 -96.42
CA LEU A 352 33.17 -166.82 -95.28
C LEU A 352 33.82 -165.94 -94.18
N ALA A 353 35.14 -166.03 -94.00
CA ALA A 353 35.88 -165.24 -93.00
C ALA A 353 36.15 -163.79 -93.44
N GLY A 354 36.30 -163.53 -94.74
CA GLY A 354 36.60 -162.20 -95.27
C GLY A 354 35.41 -161.26 -95.36
N GLU A 355 34.24 -161.76 -95.79
CA GLU A 355 33.09 -160.90 -96.15
C GLU A 355 32.15 -160.58 -94.96
N THR A 356 32.25 -161.31 -93.84
CA THR A 356 31.26 -161.22 -92.74
C THR A 356 31.73 -160.43 -91.51
N THR A 357 33.00 -160.53 -91.11
CA THR A 357 33.45 -160.04 -89.77
C THR A 357 33.95 -158.59 -89.76
N SER A 358 34.52 -158.07 -90.85
CA SER A 358 35.08 -156.70 -90.90
C SER A 358 34.05 -155.55 -90.97
N PRO A 359 32.91 -155.65 -91.67
CA PRO A 359 31.92 -154.56 -91.76
C PRO A 359 31.18 -154.25 -90.45
N ILE A 360 31.17 -155.20 -89.50
CA ILE A 360 30.50 -155.06 -88.20
C ILE A 360 31.33 -154.15 -87.27
N LEU A 361 32.66 -154.30 -87.24
CA LEU A 361 33.56 -153.49 -86.38
C LEU A 361 33.61 -152.00 -86.74
N SER A 362 33.47 -151.65 -88.03
CA SER A 362 33.52 -150.24 -88.50
C SER A 362 32.29 -149.41 -88.10
N LYS A 363 31.10 -150.03 -88.07
CA LYS A 363 29.84 -149.31 -87.80
C LYS A 363 29.65 -148.98 -86.31
N THR A 364 30.16 -149.82 -85.41
CA THR A 364 30.07 -149.63 -83.95
C THR A 364 30.91 -148.43 -83.49
N GLY A 365 32.03 -148.13 -84.14
CA GLY A 365 32.88 -146.97 -83.81
C GLY A 365 32.28 -145.59 -84.14
N HIS A 366 31.41 -145.49 -85.15
CA HIS A 366 30.81 -144.22 -85.56
C HIS A 366 29.72 -143.71 -84.59
N LEU A 367 29.00 -144.61 -83.93
CA LEU A 367 27.90 -144.27 -83.02
C LEU A 367 28.39 -143.55 -81.74
N LYS A 368 29.57 -143.93 -81.22
CA LYS A 368 30.16 -143.39 -79.98
C LYS A 368 30.56 -141.92 -80.09
N ASN A 369 31.01 -141.46 -81.26
CA ASN A 369 31.52 -140.10 -81.46
C ASN A 369 30.42 -139.06 -81.71
N LEU A 370 29.30 -139.45 -82.32
CA LEU A 370 28.18 -138.56 -82.61
C LEU A 370 27.41 -138.18 -81.34
N TYR A 371 27.31 -139.14 -80.40
CA TYR A 371 26.69 -138.96 -79.09
C TYR A 371 27.39 -137.89 -78.22
N ARG A 372 28.74 -137.90 -78.16
CA ARG A 372 29.52 -136.96 -77.35
C ARG A 372 29.44 -135.50 -77.81
N ARG A 373 29.22 -135.26 -79.11
CA ARG A 373 29.31 -133.92 -79.71
C ARG A 373 28.01 -133.11 -79.62
N CYS A 374 26.84 -133.74 -79.64
CA CYS A 374 25.56 -133.02 -79.70
C CYS A 374 24.99 -132.60 -78.33
N PHE A 375 25.27 -133.33 -77.25
CA PHE A 375 24.61 -133.10 -75.96
C PHE A 375 25.34 -132.11 -75.05
N ARG A 376 26.65 -132.25 -74.84
CA ARG A 376 27.36 -131.55 -73.75
C ARG A 376 27.40 -130.03 -73.89
N SER A 377 27.58 -129.49 -75.11
CA SER A 377 27.82 -128.05 -75.31
C SER A 377 26.57 -127.18 -75.14
N GLN A 378 25.36 -127.71 -75.35
CA GLN A 378 24.14 -126.91 -75.23
C GLN A 378 23.73 -126.68 -73.77
N PHE A 379 24.05 -127.62 -72.87
CA PHE A 379 23.80 -127.46 -71.43
C PHE A 379 24.74 -126.45 -70.76
N GLU A 380 25.98 -126.32 -71.23
CA GLU A 380 26.96 -125.36 -70.68
C GLU A 380 26.57 -123.90 -71.01
N ASN A 381 26.02 -123.62 -72.20
CA ASN A 381 25.56 -122.27 -72.57
C ASN A 381 24.34 -121.79 -71.76
N LEU A 382 23.46 -122.73 -71.37
CA LEU A 382 22.25 -122.42 -70.62
C LEU A 382 22.55 -122.02 -69.16
N ALA A 383 23.53 -122.70 -68.54
CA ALA A 383 23.99 -122.37 -67.20
C ALA A 383 24.60 -120.95 -67.12
N GLN A 384 25.22 -120.48 -68.21
CA GLN A 384 25.79 -119.14 -68.29
C GLN A 384 24.72 -118.04 -68.40
N ALA A 385 23.67 -118.24 -69.20
CA ALA A 385 22.59 -117.25 -69.37
C ALA A 385 21.79 -116.97 -68.08
N LEU A 386 21.56 -118.00 -67.26
CA LEU A 386 20.93 -117.85 -65.93
C LEU A 386 21.84 -117.11 -64.94
N GLN A 387 23.16 -117.17 -65.11
CA GLN A 387 24.14 -116.46 -64.29
C GLN A 387 24.23 -114.96 -64.62
N ASP A 388 23.90 -114.57 -65.84
CA ASP A 388 24.03 -113.19 -66.34
C ASP A 388 22.79 -112.31 -66.05
N ALA A 389 21.60 -112.90 -65.82
CA ALA A 389 20.33 -112.20 -65.54
C ALA A 389 20.21 -111.57 -64.11
N LYS A 390 21.31 -111.13 -63.48
CA LYS A 390 21.39 -110.80 -62.04
C LYS A 390 20.46 -109.66 -61.56
N LEU A 391 19.73 -109.92 -60.46
CA LEU A 391 18.92 -108.96 -59.67
C LEU A 391 19.74 -108.03 -58.74
N SER A 392 21.07 -108.15 -58.70
CA SER A 392 21.93 -107.35 -57.80
C SER A 392 21.88 -105.84 -58.08
N GLY A 393 21.66 -105.43 -59.34
CA GLY A 393 21.55 -104.01 -59.70
C GLY A 393 20.32 -103.30 -59.11
N PHE A 394 19.20 -104.03 -58.95
CA PHE A 394 18.00 -103.52 -58.29
C PHE A 394 18.23 -103.36 -56.78
N LYS A 395 18.86 -104.37 -56.15
CA LYS A 395 19.26 -104.39 -54.72
C LYS A 395 20.16 -103.20 -54.36
N ASP A 396 21.17 -102.91 -55.17
CA ASP A 396 22.10 -101.80 -54.95
C ASP A 396 21.40 -100.43 -55.07
N SER A 397 20.48 -100.31 -56.03
CA SER A 397 19.72 -99.07 -56.27
C SER A 397 18.74 -98.78 -55.14
N LEU A 398 18.03 -99.81 -54.64
CA LEU A 398 17.13 -99.68 -53.50
C LEU A 398 17.89 -99.38 -52.19
N SER A 399 19.08 -99.96 -52.02
CA SER A 399 19.98 -99.69 -50.88
C SER A 399 20.50 -98.24 -50.84
N LYS A 400 20.77 -97.63 -52.00
CA LYS A 400 21.16 -96.20 -52.10
C LYS A 400 20.05 -95.26 -51.64
N HIS A 401 18.81 -95.51 -52.06
CA HIS A 401 17.66 -94.72 -51.63
C HIS A 401 17.40 -94.87 -50.12
N SER A 402 17.52 -96.09 -49.58
CA SER A 402 17.46 -96.36 -48.14
C SER A 402 18.56 -95.61 -47.35
N THR A 403 19.78 -95.57 -47.87
CA THR A 403 20.90 -94.84 -47.23
C THR A 403 20.67 -93.32 -47.24
N SER A 404 20.21 -92.76 -48.36
CA SER A 404 19.85 -91.34 -48.46
C SER A 404 18.73 -90.96 -47.49
N LEU A 405 17.71 -91.82 -47.36
CA LEU A 405 16.62 -91.63 -46.40
C LEU A 405 17.16 -91.64 -44.95
N ASN A 406 18.06 -92.57 -44.63
CA ASN A 406 18.72 -92.67 -43.31
C ASN A 406 19.59 -91.44 -42.98
N GLU A 407 20.26 -90.84 -43.96
CA GLU A 407 21.00 -89.59 -43.75
C GLU A 407 20.10 -88.39 -43.47
N GLN A 408 18.97 -88.27 -44.17
CA GLN A 408 17.98 -87.22 -43.90
C GLN A 408 17.37 -87.39 -42.50
N LEU A 409 17.14 -88.65 -42.07
CA LEU A 409 16.67 -89.00 -40.73
C LEU A 409 17.67 -88.62 -39.63
N LYS A 410 18.95 -88.97 -39.76
CA LYS A 410 20.01 -88.56 -38.82
C LYS A 410 20.17 -87.04 -38.71
N LYS A 411 19.87 -86.31 -39.79
CA LYS A 411 19.88 -84.84 -39.80
C LYS A 411 18.64 -84.25 -39.10
N LEU A 412 17.48 -84.91 -39.19
CA LEU A 412 16.29 -84.58 -38.40
C LEU A 412 16.44 -84.88 -36.90
N GLU A 413 17.16 -85.95 -36.52
CA GLU A 413 17.49 -86.24 -35.11
C GLU A 413 18.34 -85.12 -34.46
N LYS A 414 19.12 -84.38 -35.25
CA LYS A 414 19.86 -83.20 -34.74
C LYS A 414 18.94 -82.03 -34.40
N ILE A 415 17.79 -81.90 -35.06
CA ILE A 415 16.77 -80.90 -34.71
C ILE A 415 16.16 -81.24 -33.34
N GLY A 416 15.97 -82.52 -33.02
CA GLY A 416 15.56 -82.96 -31.68
C GLY A 416 16.55 -82.63 -30.55
N LYS A 417 17.83 -82.36 -30.87
CA LYS A 417 18.83 -81.89 -29.89
C LYS A 417 18.82 -80.38 -29.65
N ILE A 418 18.13 -79.60 -30.49
CA ILE A 418 17.85 -78.18 -30.22
C ILE A 418 16.84 -78.06 -29.05
N SER A 419 16.18 -79.17 -28.68
CA SER A 419 15.21 -79.27 -27.59
C SER A 419 15.79 -79.76 -26.25
N ASP A 420 17.10 -80.04 -26.12
CA ASP A 420 17.72 -80.41 -24.84
C ASP A 420 18.11 -79.12 -24.07
N PRO A 421 17.44 -78.77 -22.95
CA PRO A 421 17.63 -77.49 -22.25
C PRO A 421 18.98 -77.37 -21.54
N THR A 422 19.84 -78.41 -21.56
CA THR A 422 21.04 -78.46 -20.73
C THR A 422 22.34 -78.07 -21.43
N SER A 423 22.39 -77.91 -22.78
CA SER A 423 23.67 -77.82 -23.50
C SER A 423 24.07 -76.47 -24.10
N GLN A 424 23.29 -75.40 -23.92
CA GLN A 424 23.77 -74.02 -24.13
C GLN A 424 23.16 -73.12 -23.05
N GLN A 425 23.98 -72.19 -22.54
CA GLN A 425 23.80 -71.50 -21.26
C GLN A 425 22.34 -71.26 -20.86
N PRO A 426 21.96 -71.67 -19.63
CA PRO A 426 20.59 -71.54 -19.21
C PRO A 426 20.20 -70.06 -19.21
N PHE A 427 18.92 -69.85 -19.44
CA PHE A 427 18.18 -68.59 -19.34
C PHE A 427 18.21 -68.07 -17.90
N THR A 428 19.39 -67.91 -17.30
CA THR A 428 19.58 -67.82 -15.85
C THR A 428 20.67 -66.82 -15.48
N SER A 429 20.41 -66.13 -14.37
CA SER A 429 21.28 -65.21 -13.62
C SER A 429 21.60 -63.86 -14.24
N ARG A 430 22.08 -63.76 -15.49
CA ARG A 430 22.54 -62.47 -16.05
C ARG A 430 21.40 -61.49 -16.34
N ASN A 431 20.28 -61.98 -16.87
CA ASN A 431 19.12 -61.14 -17.23
C ASN A 431 18.31 -60.68 -16.01
N THR A 432 18.20 -61.52 -14.97
CA THR A 432 17.63 -61.12 -13.68
C THR A 432 18.55 -60.13 -12.99
N GLN A 433 19.87 -60.28 -13.09
CA GLN A 433 20.84 -59.29 -12.61
C GLN A 433 20.77 -57.97 -13.39
N ASP A 434 20.68 -57.98 -14.71
CA ASP A 434 20.63 -56.75 -15.52
C ASP A 434 19.32 -55.97 -15.25
N VAL A 435 18.19 -56.66 -15.09
CA VAL A 435 16.91 -56.02 -14.70
C VAL A 435 16.93 -55.58 -13.24
N THR A 436 17.50 -56.38 -12.32
CA THR A 436 17.64 -56.00 -10.90
C THR A 436 18.61 -54.82 -10.75
N GLN A 437 19.68 -54.78 -11.53
CA GLN A 437 20.67 -53.71 -11.55
C GLN A 437 20.09 -52.43 -12.18
N LEU A 438 19.30 -52.54 -13.25
CA LEU A 438 18.55 -51.41 -13.80
C LEU A 438 17.48 -50.88 -12.81
N VAL A 439 16.81 -51.77 -12.06
CA VAL A 439 15.88 -51.41 -10.97
C VAL A 439 16.64 -50.74 -9.81
N GLU A 440 17.85 -51.19 -9.50
CA GLU A 440 18.70 -50.63 -8.44
C GLU A 440 19.33 -49.29 -8.86
N GLU A 441 19.68 -49.12 -10.14
CA GLU A 441 20.11 -47.86 -10.74
C GLU A 441 18.96 -46.84 -10.79
N LEU A 442 17.74 -47.26 -11.13
CA LEU A 442 16.54 -46.43 -11.08
C LEU A 442 16.18 -46.03 -9.63
N ASN A 443 16.24 -46.98 -8.69
CA ASN A 443 16.06 -46.72 -7.26
C ASN A 443 17.14 -45.78 -6.72
N ASN A 444 18.40 -45.91 -7.15
CA ASN A 444 19.49 -45.02 -6.75
C ASN A 444 19.38 -43.61 -7.37
N ALA A 445 18.91 -43.49 -8.62
CA ALA A 445 18.62 -42.20 -9.24
C ALA A 445 17.52 -41.45 -8.47
N ILE A 446 16.45 -42.15 -8.06
CA ILE A 446 15.34 -41.58 -7.29
C ILE A 446 15.74 -41.29 -5.84
N ARG A 447 16.58 -42.13 -5.22
CA ARG A 447 17.15 -41.88 -3.90
C ARG A 447 18.05 -40.65 -3.91
N THR A 448 18.80 -40.44 -4.99
CA THR A 448 19.60 -39.22 -5.21
C THR A 448 18.71 -37.99 -5.36
N VAL A 449 17.57 -38.08 -6.05
CA VAL A 449 16.57 -37.00 -6.13
C VAL A 449 15.92 -36.72 -4.76
N THR A 450 15.57 -37.77 -4.02
CA THR A 450 15.00 -37.71 -2.66
C THR A 450 15.97 -37.08 -1.66
N ASP A 451 17.26 -37.45 -1.71
CA ASP A 451 18.30 -36.94 -0.83
C ASP A 451 18.75 -35.51 -1.22
N ARG A 452 18.73 -35.15 -2.52
CA ARG A 452 18.87 -33.75 -2.96
C ARG A 452 17.72 -32.89 -2.46
N TYR A 453 16.48 -33.41 -2.42
CA TYR A 453 15.34 -32.70 -1.85
C TYR A 453 15.43 -32.54 -0.32
N LYS A 454 15.97 -33.53 0.41
CA LYS A 454 16.24 -33.38 1.85
C LYS A 454 17.17 -32.21 2.15
N SER A 455 18.14 -31.92 1.29
CA SER A 455 19.06 -30.78 1.46
C SER A 455 18.39 -29.40 1.34
N VAL A 456 17.19 -29.32 0.72
CA VAL A 456 16.38 -28.10 0.58
C VAL A 456 15.48 -27.87 1.81
N THR A 457 15.35 -28.85 2.71
CA THR A 457 14.45 -28.80 3.90
C THR A 457 15.15 -28.49 5.22
N ALA A 458 16.36 -27.91 5.21
CA ALA A 458 17.07 -27.56 6.44
C ALA A 458 16.25 -26.59 7.34
N PRO A 459 16.29 -26.75 8.68
CA PRO A 459 15.34 -26.09 9.56
C PRO A 459 15.65 -24.61 9.73
N GLY A 460 14.75 -23.75 9.24
CA GLY A 460 14.84 -22.31 9.48
C GLY A 460 13.84 -21.46 8.70
N SER A 461 12.52 -21.61 8.93
CA SER A 461 11.52 -20.52 8.95
C SER A 461 10.09 -21.10 8.89
N GLY A 462 9.25 -20.74 9.86
CA GLY A 462 8.02 -21.44 10.25
C GLY A 462 6.79 -21.37 9.33
N GLY A 463 6.93 -21.11 8.02
CA GLY A 463 5.82 -21.19 7.04
C GLY A 463 6.01 -22.26 5.96
N VAL A 464 7.28 -22.56 5.62
CA VAL A 464 7.69 -23.48 4.54
C VAL A 464 7.45 -24.97 4.90
N VAL A 465 7.15 -25.26 6.16
CA VAL A 465 7.13 -26.62 6.75
C VAL A 465 5.94 -27.47 6.29
N THR A 466 4.81 -26.86 5.92
CA THR A 466 3.59 -27.62 5.53
C THR A 466 3.64 -28.06 4.07
N ASN A 467 4.14 -27.21 3.18
CA ASN A 467 4.20 -27.49 1.74
C ASN A 467 5.43 -28.35 1.38
N ALA A 468 6.55 -28.19 2.10
CA ALA A 468 7.65 -29.15 2.06
C ALA A 468 7.24 -30.55 2.55
N ARG A 469 6.27 -30.64 3.47
CA ARG A 469 5.66 -31.92 3.90
C ARG A 469 4.76 -32.53 2.82
N GLN A 470 3.96 -31.73 2.13
CA GLN A 470 3.12 -32.22 1.03
C GLN A 470 3.97 -32.70 -0.14
N LEU A 471 5.02 -31.95 -0.51
CA LEU A 471 5.96 -32.36 -1.55
C LEU A 471 6.74 -33.62 -1.15
N LYS A 472 7.19 -33.70 0.10
CA LYS A 472 7.78 -34.91 0.67
C LYS A 472 6.80 -36.09 0.60
N SER A 473 5.54 -35.89 0.96
CA SER A 473 4.50 -36.92 0.89
C SER A 473 4.21 -37.37 -0.54
N ALA A 474 4.24 -36.46 -1.52
CA ALA A 474 4.02 -36.77 -2.93
C ALA A 474 5.22 -37.54 -3.52
N VAL A 475 6.45 -37.18 -3.15
CA VAL A 475 7.67 -37.91 -3.52
C VAL A 475 7.73 -39.28 -2.83
N GLU A 476 7.28 -39.37 -1.56
CA GLU A 476 7.14 -40.64 -0.85
C GLU A 476 6.06 -41.53 -1.47
N GLN A 477 4.94 -40.94 -1.92
CA GLN A 477 3.88 -41.64 -2.65
C GLN A 477 4.36 -42.18 -4.01
N ALA A 478 5.08 -41.36 -4.78
CA ALA A 478 5.73 -41.80 -6.02
C ALA A 478 6.74 -42.93 -5.75
N GLY A 479 7.53 -42.83 -4.68
CA GLY A 479 8.42 -43.90 -4.23
C GLY A 479 7.69 -45.20 -3.88
N THR A 480 6.51 -45.13 -3.24
CA THR A 480 5.68 -46.32 -2.97
C THR A 480 5.06 -46.92 -4.23
N SER A 481 4.57 -46.11 -5.17
CA SER A 481 4.03 -46.59 -6.45
C SER A 481 5.11 -47.28 -7.30
N ILE A 482 6.36 -46.83 -7.20
CA ILE A 482 7.51 -47.43 -7.90
C ILE A 482 7.96 -48.75 -7.24
N ASN A 483 7.86 -48.86 -5.91
CA ASN A 483 8.09 -50.15 -5.24
C ASN A 483 7.02 -51.18 -5.61
N ALA A 484 5.75 -50.76 -5.68
CA ALA A 484 4.66 -51.60 -6.17
C ALA A 484 4.88 -52.04 -7.63
N LEU A 485 5.41 -51.14 -8.48
CA LEU A 485 5.86 -51.49 -9.83
C LEU A 485 7.00 -52.52 -9.80
N SER A 486 8.03 -52.33 -8.98
CA SER A 486 9.14 -53.28 -8.90
C SER A 486 8.62 -54.67 -8.55
N GLU A 487 7.63 -54.76 -7.67
CA GLU A 487 6.96 -56.01 -7.31
C GLU A 487 6.10 -56.55 -8.46
N GLU A 488 5.36 -55.70 -9.17
CA GLU A 488 4.49 -56.09 -10.29
C GLU A 488 5.26 -56.45 -11.57
N LEU A 489 6.36 -55.77 -11.86
CA LEU A 489 7.29 -56.09 -12.95
C LEU A 489 8.06 -57.38 -12.63
N THR A 490 8.50 -57.54 -11.37
CA THR A 490 9.08 -58.81 -10.90
C THR A 490 8.05 -59.92 -10.97
N ARG A 491 6.77 -59.66 -10.66
CA ARG A 491 5.66 -60.62 -10.79
C ARG A 491 5.39 -60.96 -12.25
N ALA A 492 5.28 -59.98 -13.14
CA ALA A 492 5.02 -60.19 -14.57
C ALA A 492 6.19 -60.89 -15.27
N ILE A 493 7.45 -60.54 -14.92
CA ILE A 493 8.65 -61.23 -15.41
C ILE A 493 8.76 -62.62 -14.78
N SER A 494 8.35 -62.82 -13.53
CA SER A 494 8.30 -64.14 -12.88
C SER A 494 7.17 -65.00 -13.43
N GLU A 495 6.04 -64.42 -13.81
CA GLU A 495 4.92 -65.08 -14.49
C GLU A 495 5.30 -65.45 -15.91
N ALA A 496 5.95 -64.56 -16.66
CA ALA A 496 6.56 -64.86 -17.96
C ALA A 496 7.65 -65.93 -17.82
N HIS A 497 8.52 -65.87 -16.81
CA HIS A 497 9.49 -66.93 -16.51
C HIS A 497 8.81 -68.25 -16.18
N LYS A 498 7.78 -68.26 -15.30
CA LYS A 498 7.00 -69.46 -14.97
C LYS A 498 6.26 -70.01 -16.19
N TYR A 499 5.84 -69.15 -17.13
CA TYR A 499 5.18 -69.55 -18.37
C TYR A 499 6.18 -70.12 -19.39
N VAL A 500 7.37 -69.54 -19.49
CA VAL A 500 8.49 -70.11 -20.28
C VAL A 500 8.96 -71.43 -19.66
N GLU A 501 9.05 -71.50 -18.33
CA GLU A 501 9.41 -72.71 -17.59
C GLU A 501 8.31 -73.77 -17.68
N SER A 502 7.02 -73.39 -17.76
CA SER A 502 5.89 -74.31 -18.01
C SER A 502 5.68 -74.64 -19.49
N SER A 503 6.20 -73.84 -20.42
CA SER A 503 6.24 -74.15 -21.86
C SER A 503 7.18 -75.32 -22.20
N SER A 504 8.08 -75.71 -21.28
CA SER A 504 8.78 -77.00 -21.31
C SER A 504 7.82 -78.21 -21.18
N ASN A 505 6.59 -77.99 -20.71
CA ASN A 505 5.51 -78.95 -20.61
C ASN A 505 4.37 -78.71 -21.61
N ASP A 506 4.55 -77.83 -22.61
CA ASP A 506 3.54 -77.57 -23.63
C ASP A 506 3.08 -78.90 -24.26
N PRO A 507 1.80 -79.27 -24.14
CA PRO A 507 1.28 -80.51 -24.70
C PRO A 507 1.55 -80.64 -26.18
N ALA A 508 1.58 -79.55 -26.95
CA ALA A 508 1.86 -79.54 -28.38
C ALA A 508 3.34 -79.75 -28.67
N LEU A 509 4.26 -79.22 -27.85
CA LEU A 509 5.71 -79.47 -27.99
C LEU A 509 6.07 -80.88 -27.52
N LYS A 510 5.48 -81.37 -26.41
CA LYS A 510 5.56 -82.78 -26.01
C LYS A 510 4.92 -83.73 -27.01
N THR A 511 3.82 -83.34 -27.65
CA THR A 511 3.20 -84.10 -28.74
C THR A 511 4.05 -84.06 -30.01
N ALA A 512 4.74 -82.96 -30.29
CA ALA A 512 5.67 -82.85 -31.41
C ALA A 512 6.96 -83.64 -31.17
N VAL A 513 7.47 -83.66 -29.93
CA VAL A 513 8.64 -84.45 -29.50
C VAL A 513 8.29 -85.93 -29.35
N SER A 514 7.10 -86.29 -28.86
CA SER A 514 6.61 -87.68 -28.88
C SER A 514 6.22 -88.14 -30.28
N LYS A 515 5.86 -87.23 -31.18
CA LYS A 515 5.80 -87.51 -32.64
C LYS A 515 7.19 -87.50 -33.29
N LEU A 516 8.23 -86.90 -32.71
CA LEU A 516 9.61 -87.21 -33.11
C LEU A 516 10.00 -88.63 -32.70
N GLU A 517 9.43 -89.19 -31.61
CA GLU A 517 9.48 -90.64 -31.35
C GLU A 517 8.72 -91.44 -32.43
N THR A 518 7.79 -90.85 -33.21
CA THR A 518 7.23 -91.52 -34.41
C THR A 518 8.19 -91.63 -35.60
N LEU A 519 9.42 -91.11 -35.51
CA LEU A 519 10.53 -91.57 -36.37
C LEU A 519 10.86 -93.06 -36.14
N VAL A 520 10.44 -93.64 -35.01
CA VAL A 520 10.45 -95.09 -34.77
C VAL A 520 9.56 -95.80 -35.80
N ALA A 521 8.38 -95.28 -36.16
CA ALA A 521 7.54 -95.90 -37.19
C ALA A 521 8.20 -95.89 -38.59
N LEU A 522 8.97 -94.83 -38.91
CA LEU A 522 9.73 -94.74 -40.15
C LEU A 522 10.94 -95.68 -40.16
N LYS A 523 11.64 -95.79 -39.03
CA LYS A 523 12.73 -96.74 -38.80
C LYS A 523 12.24 -98.18 -38.81
N ASP A 524 11.06 -98.43 -38.24
CA ASP A 524 10.38 -99.72 -38.20
C ASP A 524 9.84 -100.12 -39.58
N ALA A 525 9.44 -99.16 -40.42
CA ALA A 525 9.09 -99.45 -41.83
C ALA A 525 10.33 -99.81 -42.68
N VAL A 526 11.47 -99.16 -42.44
CA VAL A 526 12.72 -99.45 -43.18
C VAL A 526 13.42 -100.72 -42.68
N TYR A 527 13.48 -100.95 -41.37
CA TYR A 527 14.26 -102.03 -40.75
C TYR A 527 13.43 -103.05 -39.94
N GLY A 528 12.11 -102.89 -39.85
CA GLY A 528 11.23 -103.73 -39.04
C GLY A 528 11.19 -103.28 -37.59
N ASN A 529 10.09 -103.55 -36.87
CA ASN A 529 9.88 -103.05 -35.51
C ASN A 529 11.03 -103.43 -34.53
N GLY A 530 11.85 -102.46 -34.12
CA GLY A 530 13.04 -102.68 -33.28
C GLY A 530 14.29 -103.20 -34.03
N GLY A 531 14.26 -103.22 -35.36
CA GLY A 531 15.38 -103.52 -36.23
C GLY A 531 16.38 -102.36 -36.34
N THR A 532 17.59 -102.69 -36.77
CA THR A 532 18.68 -101.72 -36.97
C THR A 532 19.30 -101.90 -38.35
N ALA A 533 20.05 -100.90 -38.82
CA ALA A 533 20.76 -100.98 -40.10
C ALA A 533 21.73 -102.17 -40.20
N SER A 534 22.21 -102.69 -39.08
CA SER A 534 23.08 -103.86 -39.00
C SER A 534 22.36 -105.19 -38.78
N LYS A 535 21.06 -105.17 -38.45
CA LYS A 535 20.20 -106.33 -38.18
C LYS A 535 18.74 -105.93 -38.46
N PRO A 536 18.29 -105.97 -39.73
CA PRO A 536 16.89 -105.74 -40.05
C PRO A 536 16.02 -106.91 -39.54
N LYS A 537 14.73 -106.65 -39.31
CA LYS A 537 13.75 -107.62 -38.83
C LYS A 537 12.97 -108.23 -40.01
N GLN A 538 12.47 -109.44 -39.81
CA GLN A 538 11.68 -110.20 -40.78
C GLN A 538 10.53 -109.35 -41.35
N ASP A 539 10.33 -109.42 -42.67
CA ASP A 539 9.34 -108.68 -43.46
C ASP A 539 9.56 -107.16 -43.64
N SER A 540 10.65 -106.58 -43.13
CA SER A 540 11.02 -105.17 -43.38
C SER A 540 11.61 -104.93 -44.76
N LEU A 541 11.60 -103.68 -45.25
CA LEU A 541 12.20 -103.33 -46.54
C LEU A 541 13.70 -103.72 -46.61
N ALA A 542 14.47 -103.49 -45.53
CA ALA A 542 15.89 -103.85 -45.47
C ALA A 542 16.15 -105.37 -45.39
N GLN A 543 15.28 -106.14 -44.70
CA GLN A 543 15.38 -107.60 -44.71
C GLN A 543 14.92 -108.18 -46.05
N LEU A 544 13.87 -107.62 -46.67
CA LEU A 544 13.42 -107.98 -48.01
C LEU A 544 14.52 -107.80 -49.05
N ILE A 545 15.32 -106.72 -48.95
CA ILE A 545 16.52 -106.47 -49.79
C ILE A 545 17.59 -107.56 -49.60
N GLU A 546 17.74 -108.12 -48.39
CA GLU A 546 18.63 -109.24 -48.11
C GLU A 546 18.04 -110.59 -48.59
N ASP A 547 16.74 -110.79 -48.41
CA ASP A 547 16.01 -112.04 -48.72
C ASP A 547 15.79 -112.30 -50.21
N VAL A 548 15.91 -111.27 -51.08
CA VAL A 548 15.85 -111.44 -52.55
C VAL A 548 16.88 -112.47 -53.06
N ASP A 549 18.08 -112.53 -52.46
CA ASP A 549 19.10 -113.55 -52.82
C ASP A 549 18.69 -114.96 -52.37
N THR A 550 18.00 -115.05 -51.23
CA THR A 550 17.61 -116.32 -50.59
C THR A 550 16.42 -116.97 -51.31
N GLU A 551 15.41 -116.19 -51.70
CA GLU A 551 14.26 -116.73 -52.44
C GLU A 551 14.61 -117.17 -53.88
N MET A 552 15.59 -116.52 -54.53
CA MET A 552 16.09 -116.96 -55.85
C MET A 552 16.95 -118.24 -55.80
N SER A 553 17.57 -118.53 -54.66
CA SER A 553 18.37 -119.75 -54.47
C SER A 553 17.51 -121.03 -54.55
N ALA A 554 16.18 -120.91 -54.45
CA ALA A 554 15.23 -122.01 -54.62
C ALA A 554 15.09 -122.53 -56.07
N VAL A 555 15.61 -121.82 -57.08
CA VAL A 555 15.60 -122.25 -58.50
C VAL A 555 16.77 -123.18 -58.85
N ASN A 556 17.90 -123.07 -58.13
CA ASN A 556 19.09 -123.89 -58.34
C ASN A 556 18.85 -125.41 -58.20
N PRO A 557 18.09 -125.91 -57.20
CA PRO A 557 17.78 -127.32 -57.05
C PRO A 557 17.14 -127.93 -58.30
N ALA A 558 16.17 -127.26 -58.94
CA ALA A 558 15.49 -127.77 -60.14
C ALA A 558 16.44 -127.98 -61.34
N ILE A 559 17.48 -127.14 -61.46
CA ILE A 559 18.50 -127.24 -62.50
C ILE A 559 19.47 -128.41 -62.24
N TYR A 560 19.82 -128.66 -60.97
CA TYR A 560 20.69 -129.78 -60.59
C TYR A 560 19.99 -131.14 -60.71
N THR A 561 18.73 -131.28 -60.29
CA THR A 561 17.98 -132.55 -60.44
C THR A 561 17.77 -132.90 -61.91
N PHE A 562 17.55 -131.90 -62.77
CA PHE A 562 17.42 -132.10 -64.21
C PHE A 562 18.73 -132.56 -64.86
N ARG A 563 19.87 -131.99 -64.44
CA ARG A 563 21.21 -132.40 -64.90
C ARG A 563 21.53 -133.84 -64.52
N ASP A 564 21.19 -134.26 -63.31
CA ASP A 564 21.52 -135.58 -62.76
C ASP A 564 20.66 -136.71 -63.36
N ILE A 565 19.39 -136.43 -63.66
CA ILE A 565 18.50 -137.37 -64.37
C ILE A 565 19.00 -137.61 -65.81
N ALA A 566 19.44 -136.56 -66.51
CA ALA A 566 19.94 -136.67 -67.88
C ALA A 566 21.29 -137.41 -67.99
N ASP A 567 22.18 -137.27 -67.00
CA ASP A 567 23.52 -137.88 -67.02
C ASP A 567 23.48 -139.39 -66.65
N ASN A 568 22.56 -139.79 -65.77
CA ASN A 568 22.42 -141.18 -65.32
C ASN A 568 21.73 -142.09 -66.34
N LEU A 569 20.70 -141.61 -67.05
CA LEU A 569 19.92 -142.42 -68.00
C LEU A 569 20.71 -142.81 -69.26
N ILE A 570 21.77 -142.08 -69.61
CA ILE A 570 22.44 -142.26 -70.90
C ILE A 570 23.82 -142.95 -70.82
N ARG A 571 24.48 -142.95 -69.65
CA ARG A 571 25.82 -143.55 -69.50
C ARG A 571 25.80 -145.07 -69.27
N GLY A 572 24.76 -145.63 -68.65
CA GLY A 572 24.72 -147.04 -68.23
C GLY A 572 24.37 -148.05 -69.32
N ALA A 573 23.42 -147.74 -70.20
CA ALA A 573 22.87 -148.71 -71.16
C ALA A 573 23.78 -148.98 -72.38
N ALA A 574 24.52 -147.97 -72.85
CA ALA A 574 25.28 -148.07 -74.10
C ALA A 574 26.66 -148.76 -73.95
N GLU A 575 27.34 -148.62 -72.80
CA GLU A 575 28.66 -149.23 -72.57
C GLU A 575 28.58 -150.74 -72.25
N ALA A 576 27.49 -151.20 -71.62
CA ALA A 576 27.30 -152.60 -71.26
C ALA A 576 27.05 -153.50 -72.48
N ALA A 577 26.23 -153.05 -73.45
CA ALA A 577 25.85 -153.84 -74.62
C ALA A 577 27.00 -154.02 -75.65
N VAL A 578 27.88 -153.04 -75.77
CA VAL A 578 28.97 -153.04 -76.76
C VAL A 578 30.14 -153.95 -76.34
N ASN A 579 30.48 -154.00 -75.04
CA ASN A 579 31.62 -154.79 -74.56
C ASN A 579 31.34 -156.30 -74.55
N ALA A 580 30.11 -156.73 -74.22
CA ALA A 580 29.73 -158.14 -74.21
C ALA A 580 29.77 -158.80 -75.60
N SER A 581 29.55 -158.01 -76.67
CA SER A 581 29.53 -158.49 -78.06
C SER A 581 30.93 -158.70 -78.66
N LEU A 582 31.95 -158.02 -78.14
CA LEU A 582 33.32 -158.01 -78.69
C LEU A 582 34.20 -159.16 -78.18
N GLU A 583 33.99 -159.68 -76.97
CA GLU A 583 34.87 -160.71 -76.37
C GLU A 583 34.71 -162.13 -76.95
N ARG A 584 33.58 -162.47 -77.59
CA ARG A 584 33.28 -163.86 -78.00
C ARG A 584 33.59 -164.20 -79.46
N PHE A 585 34.06 -163.24 -80.27
CA PHE A 585 34.29 -163.42 -81.72
C PHE A 585 35.73 -163.85 -82.13
N GLU A 586 36.69 -164.02 -81.22
CA GLU A 586 38.05 -164.49 -81.54
C GLU A 586 38.20 -166.03 -81.43
N MET A 587 38.31 -166.76 -82.56
CA MET A 587 38.63 -168.20 -82.56
C MET A 587 40.16 -168.47 -82.58
N ARG A 588 40.67 -169.24 -81.59
CA ARG A 588 42.07 -169.70 -81.50
C ARG A 588 42.40 -170.82 -82.51
N LYS A 589 43.55 -170.69 -83.19
CA LYS A 589 44.16 -171.67 -84.12
C LYS A 589 44.71 -172.91 -83.38
N ASN A 590 44.29 -174.12 -83.78
CA ASN A 590 45.05 -175.39 -83.83
C ASN A 590 44.28 -176.63 -83.32
N SER A 591 43.68 -177.40 -84.24
CA SER A 591 43.86 -178.86 -84.37
C SER A 591 42.97 -179.39 -85.49
N ARG A 592 43.53 -180.29 -86.31
CA ARG A 592 42.94 -180.84 -87.54
C ARG A 592 41.75 -181.77 -87.26
N THR A 593 40.80 -181.73 -88.22
CA THR A 593 39.74 -182.72 -88.54
C THR A 593 38.63 -182.97 -87.51
N ASP A 594 37.71 -182.01 -87.33
CA ASP A 594 36.25 -182.22 -87.33
C ASP A 594 35.52 -180.84 -87.33
N ILE A 595 34.55 -180.60 -88.23
CA ILE A 595 33.78 -179.34 -88.31
C ILE A 595 32.34 -179.61 -87.82
N ASP A 596 31.97 -179.07 -86.65
CA ASP A 596 30.62 -179.17 -86.07
C ASP A 596 29.79 -177.90 -86.34
N VAL A 597 28.93 -177.99 -87.35
CA VAL A 597 28.05 -176.90 -87.81
C VAL A 597 26.97 -176.52 -86.77
N ALA A 598 26.60 -177.43 -85.86
CA ALA A 598 25.51 -177.18 -84.91
C ALA A 598 25.92 -176.16 -83.83
N LYS A 599 27.15 -176.25 -83.32
CA LYS A 599 27.69 -175.28 -82.35
C LYS A 599 27.76 -173.85 -82.90
N MET A 600 28.08 -173.69 -84.20
CA MET A 600 28.12 -172.36 -84.82
C MET A 600 26.73 -171.72 -84.93
N MET A 601 25.67 -172.50 -85.22
CA MET A 601 24.30 -171.98 -85.20
C MET A 601 23.86 -171.53 -83.81
N GLN A 602 24.31 -172.22 -82.76
CA GLN A 602 23.90 -171.91 -81.40
C GLN A 602 24.49 -170.59 -80.89
N ILE A 603 25.77 -170.32 -81.18
CA ILE A 603 26.45 -169.07 -80.81
C ILE A 603 25.80 -167.85 -81.49
N PHE A 604 25.45 -167.98 -82.78
CA PHE A 604 24.79 -166.89 -83.53
C PHE A 604 23.42 -166.51 -82.96
N ASN A 605 22.60 -167.51 -82.59
CA ASN A 605 21.27 -167.25 -82.05
C ASN A 605 21.31 -166.52 -80.68
N ILE A 606 22.34 -166.77 -79.86
CA ILE A 606 22.49 -166.09 -78.57
C ILE A 606 22.81 -164.60 -78.79
N SER A 607 23.76 -164.28 -79.66
CA SER A 607 24.14 -162.88 -79.94
C SER A 607 23.01 -162.06 -80.57
N LYS A 608 22.10 -162.68 -81.35
CA LYS A 608 20.91 -162.01 -81.89
C LYS A 608 19.96 -161.54 -80.78
N ASN A 609 19.72 -162.36 -79.76
CA ASN A 609 18.78 -162.03 -78.68
C ASN A 609 19.31 -160.89 -77.80
N GLU A 610 20.61 -160.90 -77.46
CA GLU A 610 21.22 -159.86 -76.60
C GLU A 610 21.20 -158.46 -77.26
N ILE A 611 21.38 -158.38 -78.60
CA ILE A 611 21.28 -157.10 -79.34
C ILE A 611 19.83 -156.58 -79.36
N GLN A 612 18.84 -157.47 -79.43
CA GLN A 612 17.43 -157.07 -79.46
C GLN A 612 16.96 -156.53 -78.10
N GLU A 613 17.54 -156.98 -76.99
CA GLU A 613 17.23 -156.51 -75.64
C GLU A 613 17.77 -155.09 -75.38
N ALA A 614 18.97 -154.77 -75.89
CA ALA A 614 19.53 -153.42 -75.83
C ALA A 614 18.69 -152.37 -76.57
N VAL A 615 18.03 -152.77 -77.68
CA VAL A 615 17.10 -151.91 -78.43
C VAL A 615 15.88 -151.52 -77.60
N ASN A 616 15.32 -152.45 -76.82
CA ASN A 616 14.12 -152.20 -76.02
C ASN A 616 14.37 -151.25 -74.84
N ILE A 617 15.57 -151.29 -74.24
CA ILE A 617 15.94 -150.40 -73.12
C ILE A 617 15.98 -148.93 -73.58
N ILE A 618 16.53 -148.67 -74.77
CA ILE A 618 16.65 -147.31 -75.32
C ILE A 618 15.26 -146.70 -75.63
N ASP A 619 14.29 -147.50 -76.08
CA ASP A 619 12.92 -147.02 -76.32
C ASP A 619 12.21 -146.58 -75.03
N SER A 620 12.47 -147.23 -73.90
CA SER A 620 11.91 -146.84 -72.60
C SER A 620 12.43 -145.49 -72.11
N GLU A 621 13.73 -145.20 -72.33
CA GLU A 621 14.38 -143.97 -71.89
C GLU A 621 13.90 -142.73 -72.64
N ILE A 622 13.59 -142.88 -73.93
CA ILE A 622 13.02 -141.78 -74.75
C ILE A 622 11.61 -141.39 -74.26
N ALA A 623 10.85 -142.33 -73.70
CA ALA A 623 9.50 -142.05 -73.18
C ALA A 623 9.51 -141.18 -71.91
N GLU A 624 10.53 -141.31 -71.05
CA GLU A 624 10.65 -140.49 -69.82
C GLU A 624 11.10 -139.06 -70.13
N LEU A 625 12.02 -138.86 -71.09
CA LEU A 625 12.44 -137.51 -71.52
C LEU A 625 11.29 -136.65 -72.07
N LYS A 626 10.23 -137.26 -72.63
CA LYS A 626 9.05 -136.54 -73.13
C LYS A 626 8.23 -135.84 -72.04
N LYS A 627 8.37 -136.20 -70.76
CA LYS A 627 7.57 -135.64 -69.64
C LYS A 627 8.15 -134.36 -69.03
N VAL A 628 9.42 -134.06 -69.26
CA VAL A 628 10.16 -132.95 -68.62
C VAL A 628 9.61 -131.53 -68.91
N PRO A 629 9.14 -131.18 -70.13
CA PRO A 629 8.68 -129.81 -70.43
C PRO A 629 7.52 -129.31 -69.53
N GLY A 630 6.65 -130.21 -69.04
CA GLY A 630 5.53 -129.84 -68.17
C GLY A 630 5.96 -129.48 -66.73
N PHE A 631 7.09 -129.99 -66.25
CA PHE A 631 7.66 -129.62 -64.95
C PHE A 631 8.24 -128.20 -64.97
N VAL A 632 8.89 -127.82 -66.08
CA VAL A 632 9.45 -126.47 -66.28
C VAL A 632 8.35 -125.40 -66.29
N ASP A 633 7.17 -125.69 -66.84
CA ASP A 633 6.01 -124.77 -66.80
C ASP A 633 5.53 -124.47 -65.36
N GLY A 634 5.58 -125.45 -64.47
CA GLY A 634 5.23 -125.26 -63.06
C GLY A 634 6.18 -124.32 -62.33
N GLU A 635 7.49 -124.42 -62.62
CA GLU A 635 8.52 -123.60 -61.97
C GLU A 635 8.59 -122.17 -62.53
N ILE A 636 8.30 -121.97 -63.83
CA ILE A 636 8.15 -120.63 -64.42
C ILE A 636 7.06 -119.85 -63.70
N LYS A 637 5.89 -120.46 -63.48
CA LYS A 637 4.75 -119.80 -62.84
C LYS A 637 5.03 -119.42 -61.38
N LYS A 638 5.64 -120.31 -60.60
CA LYS A 638 6.04 -120.02 -59.21
C LYS A 638 7.02 -118.85 -59.12
N THR A 639 7.98 -118.79 -60.06
CA THR A 639 8.96 -117.70 -60.13
C THR A 639 8.29 -116.36 -60.43
N ASP A 640 7.33 -116.35 -61.36
CA ASP A 640 6.59 -115.14 -61.75
C ASP A 640 5.67 -114.62 -60.63
N ASP A 641 4.96 -115.52 -59.93
CA ASP A 641 4.09 -115.18 -58.79
C ASP A 641 4.91 -114.59 -57.62
N SER A 642 6.11 -115.12 -57.37
CA SER A 642 7.01 -114.63 -56.29
C SER A 642 7.53 -113.22 -56.59
N MET A 643 7.88 -112.92 -57.85
CA MET A 643 8.32 -111.59 -58.27
C MET A 643 7.22 -110.52 -58.10
N GLU A 644 5.96 -110.89 -58.36
CA GLU A 644 4.85 -109.93 -58.22
C GLU A 644 4.48 -109.66 -56.75
N GLN A 645 4.60 -110.67 -55.88
CA GLN A 645 4.47 -110.47 -54.44
C GLN A 645 5.55 -109.54 -53.89
N LEU A 646 6.80 -109.69 -54.33
CA LEU A 646 7.90 -108.81 -53.92
C LEU A 646 7.64 -107.34 -54.30
N LYS A 647 7.15 -107.08 -55.52
CA LYS A 647 6.79 -105.72 -55.98
C LYS A 647 5.69 -105.10 -55.12
N GLY A 648 4.61 -105.85 -54.85
CA GLY A 648 3.49 -105.38 -54.03
C GLY A 648 3.91 -105.01 -52.61
N ARG A 649 4.81 -105.80 -52.00
CA ARG A 649 5.35 -105.55 -50.66
C ARG A 649 6.18 -104.26 -50.61
N ILE A 650 7.09 -104.06 -51.57
CA ILE A 650 7.92 -102.85 -51.62
C ILE A 650 7.05 -101.58 -51.80
N HIS A 651 6.00 -101.65 -52.65
CA HIS A 651 5.09 -100.53 -52.87
C HIS A 651 4.27 -100.17 -51.61
N GLY A 652 3.80 -101.18 -50.86
CA GLY A 652 3.09 -100.99 -49.60
C GLY A 652 3.92 -100.27 -48.54
N GLU A 653 5.20 -100.65 -48.40
CA GLU A 653 6.12 -100.01 -47.44
C GLU A 653 6.42 -98.56 -47.81
N ILE A 654 6.66 -98.23 -49.09
CA ILE A 654 6.90 -96.84 -49.52
C ILE A 654 5.68 -95.94 -49.22
N TYR A 655 4.45 -96.46 -49.41
CA TYR A 655 3.21 -95.73 -49.11
C TYR A 655 3.06 -95.43 -47.62
N LEU A 656 3.27 -96.42 -46.74
CA LEU A 656 3.19 -96.23 -45.28
C LEU A 656 4.21 -95.21 -44.79
N ILE A 657 5.43 -95.24 -45.33
CA ILE A 657 6.48 -94.25 -45.05
C ILE A 657 6.03 -92.84 -45.49
N GLY A 658 5.37 -92.71 -46.66
CA GLY A 658 4.84 -91.44 -47.15
C GLY A 658 3.74 -90.82 -46.28
N VAL A 659 2.87 -91.63 -45.67
CA VAL A 659 1.82 -91.17 -44.74
C VAL A 659 2.44 -90.65 -43.44
N ALA A 660 3.35 -91.43 -42.84
CA ALA A 660 4.03 -91.05 -41.60
C ALA A 660 4.79 -89.72 -41.72
N VAL A 661 5.44 -89.48 -42.87
CA VAL A 661 6.14 -88.22 -43.16
C VAL A 661 5.19 -87.02 -43.21
N ARG A 662 3.97 -87.18 -43.74
CA ARG A 662 2.98 -86.10 -43.82
C ARG A 662 2.45 -85.73 -42.44
N GLU A 663 2.04 -86.71 -41.66
CA GLU A 663 1.48 -86.48 -40.31
C GLU A 663 2.53 -85.85 -39.37
N THR A 664 3.80 -86.23 -39.52
CA THR A 664 4.90 -85.64 -38.76
C THR A 664 5.16 -84.18 -39.18
N ASP A 665 5.11 -83.87 -40.48
CA ASP A 665 5.27 -82.50 -41.02
C ASP A 665 4.17 -81.55 -40.53
N ASP A 666 2.91 -82.01 -40.53
CA ASP A 666 1.75 -81.24 -40.09
C ASP A 666 1.79 -80.97 -38.58
N ALA A 667 2.13 -81.99 -37.77
CA ALA A 667 2.25 -81.85 -36.32
C ALA A 667 3.35 -80.88 -35.90
N LEU A 668 4.54 -80.95 -36.52
CA LEU A 668 5.63 -80.00 -36.27
C LEU A 668 5.24 -78.56 -36.67
N THR A 669 4.49 -78.41 -37.78
CA THR A 669 4.00 -77.09 -38.21
C THR A 669 3.03 -76.48 -37.19
N ALA A 670 2.11 -77.29 -36.66
CA ALA A 670 1.16 -76.84 -35.64
C ALA A 670 1.89 -76.45 -34.33
N GLY A 671 2.86 -77.25 -33.89
CA GLY A 671 3.66 -76.96 -32.70
C GLY A 671 4.48 -75.66 -32.83
N ILE A 672 5.18 -75.45 -33.95
CA ILE A 672 5.96 -74.24 -34.20
C ILE A 672 5.05 -72.99 -34.24
N LYS A 673 3.87 -73.09 -34.89
CA LYS A 673 2.91 -71.98 -34.93
C LYS A 673 2.32 -71.65 -33.56
N SER A 674 1.98 -72.66 -32.76
CA SER A 674 1.49 -72.47 -31.39
C SER A 674 2.55 -71.77 -30.54
N LEU A 675 3.80 -72.24 -30.60
CA LEU A 675 4.92 -71.64 -29.88
C LEU A 675 5.13 -70.16 -30.29
N ALA A 676 5.09 -69.87 -31.59
CA ALA A 676 5.20 -68.49 -32.09
C ALA A 676 4.06 -67.59 -31.60
N ALA A 677 2.81 -68.09 -31.60
CA ALA A 677 1.64 -67.35 -31.13
C ALA A 677 1.71 -67.07 -29.62
N THR A 678 2.10 -68.06 -28.82
CA THR A 678 2.25 -67.91 -27.36
C THR A 678 3.36 -66.94 -26.99
N TYR A 679 4.51 -66.98 -27.67
CA TYR A 679 5.58 -66.00 -27.45
C TYR A 679 5.18 -64.58 -27.87
N HIS A 680 4.39 -64.44 -28.93
CA HIS A 680 3.85 -63.15 -29.35
C HIS A 680 2.86 -62.58 -28.31
N GLU A 681 1.96 -63.41 -27.78
CA GLU A 681 1.01 -63.02 -26.73
C GLU A 681 1.72 -62.59 -25.43
N ALA A 682 2.76 -63.33 -25.03
CA ALA A 682 3.60 -62.98 -23.89
C ALA A 682 4.30 -61.62 -24.09
N TYR A 683 4.84 -61.36 -25.30
CA TYR A 683 5.42 -60.07 -25.65
C TYR A 683 4.39 -58.94 -25.57
N THR A 684 3.20 -59.11 -26.15
CA THR A 684 2.15 -58.08 -26.15
C THR A 684 1.64 -57.78 -24.75
N ASN A 685 1.53 -58.78 -23.87
CA ASN A 685 1.10 -58.57 -22.49
C ASN A 685 2.14 -57.79 -21.69
N VAL A 686 3.43 -58.09 -21.88
CA VAL A 686 4.53 -57.31 -21.26
C VAL A 686 4.57 -55.89 -21.82
N GLU A 687 4.41 -55.69 -23.12
CA GLU A 687 4.39 -54.37 -23.75
C GLU A 687 3.20 -53.51 -23.28
N HIS A 688 2.01 -54.12 -23.14
CA HIS A 688 0.82 -53.45 -22.63
C HIS A 688 1.00 -53.04 -21.16
N ALA A 689 1.48 -53.96 -20.30
CA ALA A 689 1.74 -53.67 -18.90
C ALA A 689 2.79 -52.56 -18.72
N VAL A 690 3.87 -52.56 -19.52
CA VAL A 690 4.87 -51.48 -19.52
C VAL A 690 4.24 -50.16 -19.97
N SER A 691 3.38 -50.15 -21.01
CA SER A 691 2.82 -48.91 -21.55
C SER A 691 1.73 -48.28 -20.67
N GLU A 692 0.89 -49.10 -20.04
CA GLU A 692 -0.13 -48.66 -19.08
C GLU A 692 0.52 -48.06 -17.83
N PHE A 693 1.56 -48.71 -17.32
CA PHE A 693 2.34 -48.19 -16.20
C PHE A 693 3.03 -46.85 -16.53
N VAL A 694 3.65 -46.71 -17.70
CA VAL A 694 4.29 -45.45 -18.10
C VAL A 694 3.30 -44.30 -18.13
N SER A 695 2.08 -44.57 -18.58
CA SER A 695 1.01 -43.59 -18.60
C SER A 695 0.60 -43.17 -17.19
N GLN A 696 0.51 -44.13 -16.26
CA GLN A 696 0.17 -43.85 -14.86
C GLN A 696 1.29 -43.11 -14.10
N LEU A 697 2.56 -43.50 -14.29
CA LEU A 697 3.71 -42.85 -13.65
C LEU A 697 3.85 -41.39 -14.11
N LEU A 698 3.67 -41.12 -15.40
CA LEU A 698 3.68 -39.75 -15.94
C LEU A 698 2.52 -38.92 -15.38
N ALA A 699 1.32 -39.51 -15.25
CA ALA A 699 0.17 -38.84 -14.65
C ALA A 699 0.39 -38.52 -13.16
N ASP A 700 0.91 -39.46 -12.38
CA ASP A 700 1.19 -39.26 -10.95
C ASP A 700 2.28 -38.20 -10.72
N LEU A 701 3.33 -38.19 -11.54
CA LEU A 701 4.39 -37.17 -11.51
C LEU A 701 3.82 -35.78 -11.85
N GLN A 702 3.00 -35.69 -12.90
CA GLN A 702 2.32 -34.45 -13.29
C GLN A 702 1.40 -33.94 -12.17
N ASN A 703 0.61 -34.81 -11.55
CA ASN A 703 -0.28 -34.45 -10.45
C ASN A 703 0.49 -33.95 -9.21
N ALA A 704 1.57 -34.62 -8.83
CA ALA A 704 2.44 -34.18 -7.72
C ALA A 704 3.06 -32.81 -7.99
N LEU A 705 3.45 -32.55 -9.24
CA LEU A 705 4.08 -31.31 -9.66
C LEU A 705 3.07 -30.16 -9.79
N ILE A 706 1.85 -30.44 -10.27
CA ILE A 706 0.71 -29.50 -10.23
C ILE A 706 0.39 -29.13 -8.78
N ALA A 707 0.32 -30.10 -7.87
CA ALA A 707 0.11 -29.84 -6.44
C ALA A 707 1.22 -28.95 -5.85
N SER A 708 2.48 -29.15 -6.27
CA SER A 708 3.60 -28.30 -5.87
C SER A 708 3.50 -26.87 -6.42
N LYS A 709 3.09 -26.70 -7.68
CA LYS A 709 2.86 -25.39 -8.31
C LYS A 709 1.74 -24.66 -7.59
N GLN A 710 0.65 -25.36 -7.28
CA GLN A 710 -0.50 -24.82 -6.55
C GLN A 710 -0.14 -24.42 -5.11
N ALA A 711 0.63 -25.25 -4.40
CA ALA A 711 1.09 -24.94 -3.06
C ALA A 711 2.03 -23.70 -3.02
N ALA A 712 2.84 -23.48 -4.06
CA ALA A 712 3.65 -22.27 -4.20
C ALA A 712 2.76 -21.02 -4.43
N GLN A 713 1.72 -21.17 -5.25
CA GLN A 713 0.75 -20.12 -5.53
C GLN A 713 -0.10 -19.75 -4.30
N GLU A 714 -0.53 -20.75 -3.51
CA GLU A 714 -1.22 -20.52 -2.24
C GLU A 714 -0.37 -19.75 -1.21
N VAL A 715 0.94 -20.01 -1.17
CA VAL A 715 1.88 -19.25 -0.31
C VAL A 715 2.02 -17.81 -0.80
N HIS A 716 2.10 -17.60 -2.11
CA HIS A 716 2.13 -16.27 -2.69
C HIS A 716 0.84 -15.49 -2.36
N GLU A 717 -0.33 -16.10 -2.55
CA GLU A 717 -1.62 -15.49 -2.20
C GLU A 717 -1.73 -15.19 -0.70
N ALA A 718 -1.29 -16.11 0.16
CA ALA A 718 -1.27 -15.91 1.61
C ALA A 718 -0.35 -14.76 2.01
N TYR A 719 0.84 -14.65 1.39
CA TYR A 719 1.76 -13.54 1.59
C TYR A 719 1.12 -12.21 1.14
N MET A 720 0.53 -12.15 -0.05
CA MET A 720 -0.10 -10.93 -0.57
C MET A 720 -1.26 -10.47 0.31
N SER A 721 -2.07 -11.41 0.80
CA SER A 721 -3.16 -11.13 1.74
C SER A 721 -2.64 -10.64 3.10
N ALA A 722 -1.60 -11.27 3.66
CA ALA A 722 -0.97 -10.84 4.91
C ALA A 722 -0.26 -9.48 4.79
N SER A 723 0.37 -9.23 3.63
CA SER A 723 1.03 -7.97 3.27
C SER A 723 0.00 -6.83 3.22
N ALA A 724 -1.09 -7.00 2.45
CA ALA A 724 -2.18 -6.02 2.38
C ALA A 724 -2.84 -5.75 3.75
N THR A 725 -3.05 -6.80 4.54
CA THR A 725 -3.58 -6.68 5.90
C THR A 725 -2.64 -5.87 6.80
N SER A 726 -1.33 -6.14 6.73
CA SER A 726 -0.31 -5.43 7.51
C SER A 726 -0.21 -3.96 7.10
N GLN A 727 -0.22 -3.68 5.79
CA GLN A 727 -0.23 -2.32 5.23
C GLN A 727 -1.42 -1.51 5.80
N ASN A 728 -2.62 -2.09 5.76
CA ASN A 728 -3.82 -1.45 6.31
C ASN A 728 -3.75 -1.25 7.83
N ASN A 729 -3.23 -2.23 8.58
CA ASN A 729 -3.07 -2.13 10.03
C ASN A 729 -2.08 -1.05 10.46
N ILE A 730 -0.98 -0.88 9.74
CA ILE A 730 0.01 0.18 10.00
C ILE A 730 -0.62 1.55 9.73
N LYS A 731 -1.27 1.74 8.58
CA LYS A 731 -1.96 3.00 8.25
C LYS A 731 -3.06 3.35 9.26
N LYS A 732 -3.86 2.36 9.67
CA LYS A 732 -4.89 2.48 10.71
C LYS A 732 -4.30 2.88 12.07
N SER A 733 -3.17 2.29 12.45
CA SER A 733 -2.46 2.65 13.69
C SER A 733 -1.88 4.06 13.64
N ALA A 734 -1.29 4.47 12.51
CA ALA A 734 -0.76 5.81 12.32
C ALA A 734 -1.88 6.87 12.44
N LEU A 735 -3.02 6.65 11.79
CA LEU A 735 -4.20 7.51 11.92
C LEU A 735 -4.74 7.54 13.37
N SER A 736 -4.80 6.39 14.05
CA SER A 736 -5.24 6.30 15.44
C SER A 736 -4.35 7.12 16.38
N HIS A 737 -3.02 7.01 16.25
CA HIS A 737 -2.08 7.80 17.03
C HIS A 737 -2.19 9.29 16.73
N PHE A 738 -2.29 9.68 15.45
CA PHE A 738 -2.54 11.06 15.05
C PHE A 738 -3.82 11.60 15.68
N ALA A 739 -4.94 10.89 15.54
CA ALA A 739 -6.24 11.30 16.05
C ALA A 739 -6.25 11.48 17.57
N LYS A 740 -5.64 10.54 18.31
CA LYS A 740 -5.49 10.64 19.78
C LYS A 740 -4.63 11.83 20.19
N SER A 741 -3.49 12.02 19.53
CA SER A 741 -2.56 13.13 19.80
C SER A 741 -3.23 14.49 19.57
N LYS A 742 -3.91 14.66 18.43
CA LYS A 742 -4.62 15.90 18.09
C LYS A 742 -5.83 16.16 18.98
N ALA A 743 -6.61 15.13 19.32
CA ALA A 743 -7.68 15.26 20.31
C ALA A 743 -7.14 15.76 21.65
N PHE A 744 -6.04 15.19 22.14
CA PHE A 744 -5.42 15.59 23.40
C PHE A 744 -4.88 17.03 23.38
N ALA A 745 -4.21 17.42 22.28
CA ALA A 745 -3.72 18.78 22.12
C ALA A 745 -4.86 19.81 22.01
N LEU A 746 -5.98 19.49 21.33
CA LEU A 746 -7.18 20.33 21.34
C LEU A 746 -7.80 20.44 22.74
N GLN A 747 -7.82 19.36 23.52
CA GLN A 747 -8.30 19.41 24.91
C GLN A 747 -7.44 20.34 25.77
N LYS A 748 -6.12 20.35 25.58
CA LYS A 748 -5.22 21.32 26.23
C LYS A 748 -5.49 22.76 25.78
N LEU A 749 -5.71 22.97 24.48
CA LEU A 749 -6.07 24.28 23.96
C LEU A 749 -7.41 24.75 24.53
N GLN A 750 -8.41 23.87 24.59
CA GLN A 750 -9.71 24.15 25.21
C GLN A 750 -9.56 24.63 26.65
N ALA A 751 -8.82 23.89 27.48
CA ALA A 751 -8.59 24.23 28.88
C ALA A 751 -7.84 25.57 29.04
N LEU A 752 -6.89 25.87 28.14
CA LEU A 752 -6.20 27.16 28.12
C LEU A 752 -7.18 28.29 27.79
N VAL A 753 -7.99 28.12 26.75
CA VAL A 753 -8.99 29.11 26.32
C VAL A 753 -10.01 29.35 27.44
N GLU A 754 -10.53 28.31 28.08
CA GLU A 754 -11.45 28.42 29.23
C GLU A 754 -10.82 29.24 30.37
N ARG A 755 -9.59 28.90 30.77
CA ARG A 755 -8.88 29.56 31.86
C ARG A 755 -8.58 31.04 31.56
N GLU A 756 -8.05 31.34 30.38
CA GLU A 756 -7.68 32.70 30.01
C GLU A 756 -8.93 33.56 29.74
N ASN A 757 -10.00 32.99 29.16
CA ASN A 757 -11.27 33.69 28.98
C ASN A 757 -11.95 34.03 30.32
N ALA A 758 -11.86 33.15 31.32
CA ALA A 758 -12.32 33.44 32.67
C ALA A 758 -11.58 34.67 33.26
N LYS A 759 -10.24 34.70 33.14
CA LYS A 759 -9.43 35.85 33.59
C LYS A 759 -9.76 37.14 32.82
N ILE A 760 -9.96 37.06 31.50
CA ILE A 760 -10.42 38.21 30.70
C ILE A 760 -11.75 38.73 31.24
N GLY A 761 -12.70 37.84 31.53
CA GLY A 761 -13.97 38.17 32.17
C GLY A 761 -13.80 38.86 33.52
N GLU A 762 -12.93 38.35 34.39
CA GLU A 762 -12.62 38.94 35.70
C GLU A 762 -11.98 40.33 35.58
N ILE A 763 -11.01 40.50 34.68
CA ILE A 763 -10.34 41.79 34.44
C ILE A 763 -11.35 42.83 33.94
N ILE A 764 -12.20 42.46 32.97
CA ILE A 764 -13.26 43.33 32.44
C ILE A 764 -14.25 43.73 33.54
N ALA A 765 -14.71 42.76 34.34
CA ALA A 765 -15.65 43.03 35.42
C ALA A 765 -15.07 43.99 36.47
N LYS A 766 -13.83 43.74 36.90
CA LYS A 766 -13.12 44.60 37.86
C LYS A 766 -12.89 46.02 37.31
N ASP A 767 -12.57 46.16 36.03
CA ASP A 767 -12.35 47.45 35.38
C ASP A 767 -13.65 48.27 35.24
N LEU A 768 -14.78 47.61 34.94
CA LEU A 768 -16.11 48.24 34.93
C LEU A 768 -16.56 48.73 36.31
N GLU A 769 -16.08 48.12 37.39
CA GLU A 769 -16.44 48.44 38.76
C GLU A 769 -15.48 49.41 39.46
N SER A 770 -14.36 49.80 38.83
CA SER A 770 -13.31 50.63 39.44
C SER A 770 -13.02 51.90 38.64
N GLY A 771 -12.26 52.83 39.24
CA GLY A 771 -11.89 54.10 38.61
C GLY A 771 -13.07 54.92 38.10
N LEU A 772 -12.82 55.73 37.07
CA LEU A 772 -13.83 56.60 36.42
C LEU A 772 -14.99 55.81 35.79
N LYS A 773 -14.78 54.57 35.32
CA LYS A 773 -15.84 53.70 34.77
C LYS A 773 -16.84 53.31 35.86
N GLY A 774 -16.36 52.88 37.02
CA GLY A 774 -17.20 52.61 38.19
C GLY A 774 -17.95 53.85 38.68
N MET A 775 -17.31 55.04 38.63
CA MET A 775 -17.96 56.31 38.99
C MET A 775 -19.11 56.64 38.03
N MET A 776 -18.90 56.52 36.72
CA MET A 776 -19.96 56.71 35.71
C MET A 776 -21.11 55.71 35.90
N LYS A 777 -20.81 54.46 36.30
CA LYS A 777 -21.83 53.47 36.67
C LYS A 777 -22.65 53.90 37.88
N GLN A 778 -22.02 54.44 38.94
CA GLN A 778 -22.75 54.97 40.10
C GLN A 778 -23.60 56.21 39.73
N MET A 779 -23.07 57.11 38.91
CA MET A 779 -23.82 58.27 38.41
C MET A 779 -25.06 57.86 37.61
N ASN A 780 -24.95 56.81 36.79
CA ASN A 780 -26.08 56.23 36.06
C ASN A 780 -27.08 55.53 37.01
N GLY A 781 -26.58 54.87 38.05
CA GLY A 781 -27.41 54.27 39.11
C GLY A 781 -28.28 55.30 39.84
N GLN A 782 -27.82 56.54 39.95
CA GLN A 782 -28.56 57.66 40.54
C GLN A 782 -29.42 58.45 39.52
N LYS A 783 -29.73 57.88 38.35
CA LYS A 783 -30.60 58.54 37.35
C LYS A 783 -31.98 58.92 37.90
N GLY A 784 -32.54 58.11 38.82
CA GLY A 784 -33.81 58.43 39.49
C GLY A 784 -33.74 59.69 40.37
N THR A 785 -32.57 60.00 40.93
CA THR A 785 -32.33 61.26 41.66
C THR A 785 -32.31 62.45 40.70
N LEU A 786 -31.70 62.29 39.51
CA LEU A 786 -31.74 63.32 38.46
C LEU A 786 -33.16 63.55 37.93
N ASP A 787 -33.96 62.48 37.77
CA ASP A 787 -35.38 62.56 37.39
C ASP A 787 -36.20 63.31 38.45
N THR A 788 -35.92 63.04 39.73
CA THR A 788 -36.54 63.76 40.85
C THR A 788 -36.17 65.25 40.82
N ILE A 789 -34.92 65.60 40.54
CA ILE A 789 -34.48 67.00 40.38
C ILE A 789 -35.19 67.65 39.19
N SER A 790 -35.34 66.94 38.07
CA SER A 790 -36.05 67.40 36.88
C SER A 790 -37.52 67.74 37.21
N GLY A 791 -38.24 66.85 37.88
CA GLY A 791 -39.63 67.09 38.31
C GLY A 791 -39.82 68.23 39.31
N LEU A 792 -38.78 68.61 40.07
CA LEU A 792 -38.80 69.78 40.95
C LEU A 792 -38.60 71.10 40.19
N VAL A 793 -37.96 71.05 39.01
CA VAL A 793 -37.74 72.21 38.13
C VAL A 793 -38.72 72.30 36.96
N THR A 794 -39.71 71.43 36.86
CA THR A 794 -40.88 71.66 35.98
C THR A 794 -41.86 72.68 36.61
N PRO A 795 -42.71 73.37 35.83
CA PRO A 795 -43.73 74.28 36.37
C PRO A 795 -44.72 73.52 37.29
N PRO A 796 -45.04 74.00 38.51
CA PRO A 796 -46.00 73.33 39.37
C PRO A 796 -47.43 73.48 38.83
N ALA A 797 -48.27 72.44 38.97
CA ALA A 797 -49.72 72.60 38.92
C ALA A 797 -50.22 73.52 40.07
N PRO A 798 -51.39 74.18 39.94
CA PRO A 798 -51.90 75.10 40.96
C PRO A 798 -52.01 74.40 42.33
N GLY A 799 -51.28 74.88 43.34
CA GLY A 799 -51.17 74.27 44.68
C GLY A 799 -49.81 73.63 45.03
N GLY A 800 -48.78 73.82 44.19
CA GLY A 800 -47.44 73.22 44.38
C GLY A 800 -46.55 73.83 45.47
N LYS A 801 -45.37 73.22 45.65
CA LYS A 801 -44.32 73.59 46.62
C LYS A 801 -43.84 75.04 46.44
N THR A 802 -43.53 75.72 47.54
CA THR A 802 -42.93 77.07 47.53
C THR A 802 -41.51 77.06 46.97
N ALA A 803 -41.00 78.20 46.50
CA ALA A 803 -39.62 78.32 46.00
C ALA A 803 -38.57 77.85 47.03
N ALA A 804 -38.80 78.11 48.32
CA ALA A 804 -37.93 77.65 49.41
C ALA A 804 -37.99 76.12 49.59
N GLN A 805 -39.17 75.51 49.47
CA GLN A 805 -39.34 74.04 49.51
C GLN A 805 -38.68 73.36 48.30
N ILE A 806 -38.83 73.92 47.09
CA ILE A 806 -38.20 73.43 45.87
C ILE A 806 -36.67 73.48 46.02
N PHE A 807 -36.12 74.61 46.48
CA PHE A 807 -34.68 74.77 46.65
C PHE A 807 -34.09 73.81 47.71
N ARG A 808 -34.81 73.61 48.82
CA ARG A 808 -34.45 72.62 49.85
C ARG A 808 -34.42 71.21 49.28
N ASP A 809 -35.46 70.82 48.53
CA ASP A 809 -35.56 69.47 47.98
C ASP A 809 -34.52 69.23 46.87
N ILE A 810 -34.19 70.23 46.05
CA ILE A 810 -33.08 70.17 45.09
C ILE A 810 -31.74 69.99 45.82
N SER A 811 -31.51 70.73 46.91
CA SER A 811 -30.29 70.61 47.72
C SER A 811 -30.15 69.23 48.36
N THR A 812 -31.25 68.64 48.86
CA THR A 812 -31.28 67.27 49.39
C THR A 812 -30.96 66.23 48.31
N ASN A 813 -31.59 66.33 47.14
CA ASN A 813 -31.33 65.39 46.04
C ASN A 813 -29.91 65.53 45.49
N LEU A 814 -29.36 66.75 45.40
CA LEU A 814 -27.97 66.97 45.01
C LEU A 814 -26.98 66.36 46.02
N LYS A 815 -27.28 66.47 47.32
CA LYS A 815 -26.50 65.81 48.38
C LYS A 815 -26.53 64.28 48.22
N SER A 816 -27.69 63.68 47.97
CA SER A 816 -27.81 62.24 47.71
C SER A 816 -27.07 61.80 46.44
N TYR A 817 -27.16 62.59 45.37
CA TYR A 817 -26.45 62.31 44.12
C TYR A 817 -24.93 62.34 44.31
N TYR A 818 -24.42 63.34 45.03
CA TYR A 818 -23.00 63.42 45.37
C TYR A 818 -22.57 62.29 46.33
N GLN A 819 -23.43 61.85 47.25
CA GLN A 819 -23.12 60.75 48.17
C GLN A 819 -22.74 59.47 47.43
N ALA A 820 -23.47 59.07 46.39
CA ALA A 820 -23.14 57.86 45.62
C ALA A 820 -21.79 57.96 44.90
N ILE A 821 -21.42 59.16 44.43
CA ILE A 821 -20.12 59.43 43.83
C ILE A 821 -19.01 59.38 44.90
N HIS A 822 -19.26 60.01 46.04
CA HIS A 822 -18.36 60.01 47.18
C HIS A 822 -18.10 58.59 47.71
N ASP A 823 -19.13 57.77 47.90
CA ASP A 823 -19.01 56.41 48.43
C ASP A 823 -18.17 55.50 47.52
N HIS A 824 -18.31 55.67 46.20
CA HIS A 824 -17.44 54.98 45.23
C HIS A 824 -15.99 55.40 45.42
N ILE A 825 -15.72 56.70 45.48
CA ILE A 825 -14.35 57.21 45.55
C ILE A 825 -13.71 56.86 46.89
N ASP A 826 -14.45 56.98 48.00
CA ASP A 826 -14.00 56.55 49.32
C ASP A 826 -13.68 55.05 49.35
N GLY A 827 -14.55 54.22 48.76
CA GLY A 827 -14.31 52.77 48.65
C GLY A 827 -13.10 52.40 47.77
N GLN A 828 -12.72 53.23 46.80
CA GLN A 828 -11.54 53.02 45.95
C GLN A 828 -10.25 53.56 46.58
N VAL A 829 -10.35 54.60 47.41
CA VAL A 829 -9.22 55.26 48.08
C VAL A 829 -8.89 54.60 49.43
N ASN A 830 -9.88 54.03 50.12
CA ASN A 830 -9.77 53.38 51.43
C ASN A 830 -10.37 51.95 51.45
N PRO A 831 -9.67 50.93 50.91
CA PRO A 831 -10.21 49.58 50.74
C PRO A 831 -10.56 48.83 52.05
N GLN A 832 -10.11 49.31 53.22
CA GLN A 832 -10.26 48.63 54.51
C GLN A 832 -11.62 48.86 55.20
N SER A 833 -12.51 49.72 54.67
CA SER A 833 -13.81 50.00 55.30
C SER A 833 -14.85 48.87 55.19
N LYS A 834 -14.62 47.84 54.35
CA LYS A 834 -15.54 46.69 54.17
C LYS A 834 -15.28 45.49 55.08
N LEU A 835 -14.19 45.45 55.85
CA LEU A 835 -13.83 44.33 56.74
C LEU A 835 -13.39 44.84 58.13
N SER A 836 -14.31 44.75 59.10
CA SER A 836 -14.08 44.77 60.56
C SER A 836 -13.83 46.12 61.29
N PRO A 837 -14.21 46.24 62.60
CA PRO A 837 -14.29 47.51 63.31
C PRO A 837 -12.94 47.99 63.90
N LYS A 838 -12.60 49.25 63.61
CA LYS A 838 -11.58 50.17 64.20
C LYS A 838 -10.19 49.60 64.60
N PRO A 839 -9.11 50.21 64.06
CA PRO A 839 -7.82 50.39 64.75
C PRO A 839 -7.38 51.87 64.91
N PRO A 840 -6.32 52.18 65.68
CA PRO A 840 -6.20 53.38 66.52
C PRO A 840 -5.76 54.69 65.84
N THR A 841 -6.22 55.79 66.45
CA THR A 841 -5.75 57.17 66.33
C THR A 841 -4.24 57.28 66.55
N ASN A 842 -3.49 57.51 65.46
CA ASN A 842 -2.31 58.39 65.36
C ASN A 842 -1.58 58.15 64.03
N GLN A 843 -2.04 58.76 62.93
CA GLN A 843 -1.27 58.87 61.68
C GLN A 843 -1.52 60.23 60.97
N SER A 844 -0.53 60.64 60.18
CA SER A 844 -0.22 61.97 59.64
C SER A 844 -1.38 62.85 59.12
N PRO A 845 -1.35 64.20 59.28
CA PRO A 845 -2.37 65.14 58.78
C PRO A 845 -2.51 65.23 57.25
N THR A 846 -1.74 64.45 56.51
CA THR A 846 -1.56 64.52 55.07
C THR A 846 -2.19 63.34 54.32
N ASP A 847 -3.01 62.50 54.99
CA ASP A 847 -3.68 61.39 54.30
C ASP A 847 -4.84 61.89 53.41
N PRO A 848 -4.72 61.81 52.08
CA PRO A 848 -5.83 61.67 51.14
C PRO A 848 -7.27 61.44 51.63
N ALA A 849 -7.53 60.34 52.34
CA ALA A 849 -8.87 59.93 52.73
C ALA A 849 -9.48 60.89 53.77
N ASN A 850 -8.64 61.49 54.62
CA ASN A 850 -9.05 62.52 55.57
C ASN A 850 -9.39 63.83 54.86
N GLN A 851 -8.68 64.18 53.77
CA GLN A 851 -9.00 65.35 52.95
C GLN A 851 -10.33 65.16 52.20
N LEU A 852 -10.60 63.97 51.65
CA LEU A 852 -11.87 63.64 51.00
C LEU A 852 -13.05 63.74 51.99
N THR A 853 -12.88 63.19 53.20
CA THR A 853 -13.86 63.31 54.30
C THR A 853 -14.11 64.77 54.68
N LYS A 854 -13.05 65.60 54.72
CA LYS A 854 -13.16 67.04 55.00
C LYS A 854 -13.93 67.77 53.90
N ILE A 855 -13.63 67.50 52.62
CA ILE A 855 -14.36 68.07 51.46
C ILE A 855 -15.84 67.69 51.54
N LYS A 856 -16.16 66.43 51.87
CA LYS A 856 -17.55 65.99 52.05
C LYS A 856 -18.25 66.74 53.18
N SER A 857 -17.58 66.89 54.32
CA SER A 857 -18.10 67.65 55.46
C SER A 857 -18.37 69.11 55.09
N ASP A 858 -17.41 69.77 54.43
CA ASP A 858 -17.54 71.18 54.03
C ASP A 858 -18.66 71.36 52.99
N PHE A 859 -18.79 70.43 52.04
CA PHE A 859 -19.87 70.40 51.07
C PHE A 859 -21.25 70.20 51.72
N ASP A 860 -21.35 69.24 52.65
CA ASP A 860 -22.57 68.98 53.41
C ASP A 860 -22.98 70.15 54.30
N ASN A 861 -22.01 70.83 54.91
CA ASN A 861 -22.25 72.03 55.73
C ASN A 861 -22.77 73.18 54.87
N LEU A 862 -22.18 73.41 53.69
CA LEU A 862 -22.63 74.42 52.73
C LEU A 862 -24.07 74.15 52.26
N LEU A 863 -24.37 72.92 51.82
CA LEU A 863 -25.73 72.55 51.41
C LEU A 863 -26.70 72.57 52.60
N GLY A 864 -26.27 72.14 53.78
CA GLY A 864 -27.06 72.18 55.01
C GLY A 864 -27.42 73.61 55.42
N HIS A 865 -26.52 74.58 55.20
CA HIS A 865 -26.83 76.00 55.35
C HIS A 865 -27.91 76.42 54.36
N LEU A 866 -27.75 76.09 53.07
CA LEU A 866 -28.73 76.42 52.02
C LEU A 866 -30.12 75.81 52.23
N GLN A 867 -30.23 74.69 52.97
CA GLN A 867 -31.50 74.03 53.31
C GLN A 867 -32.28 74.72 54.44
N LYS A 868 -31.63 75.55 55.27
CA LYS A 868 -32.26 76.18 56.45
C LYS A 868 -33.16 77.35 56.04
N ASN A 869 -34.45 77.22 56.31
CA ASN A 869 -35.47 78.24 56.00
C ASN A 869 -35.66 79.31 57.10
N THR A 870 -34.85 79.31 58.16
CA THR A 870 -34.94 80.28 59.28
C THR A 870 -34.15 81.56 59.05
N LYS A 871 -33.43 81.67 57.92
CA LYS A 871 -32.53 82.78 57.61
C LYS A 871 -33.22 83.85 56.77
N LYS A 872 -32.83 85.12 56.99
CA LYS A 872 -33.36 86.27 56.24
C LYS A 872 -32.89 86.28 54.78
N TYR A 873 -31.66 85.85 54.53
CA TYR A 873 -31.06 85.72 53.20
C TYR A 873 -30.46 84.32 53.04
N ASN A 874 -30.58 83.72 51.84
CA ASN A 874 -29.96 82.43 51.54
C ASN A 874 -28.45 82.55 51.25
N TYR A 875 -28.02 83.74 50.84
CA TYR A 875 -26.64 84.09 50.48
C TYR A 875 -26.16 85.22 51.41
N ASP A 876 -25.66 84.83 52.58
CA ASP A 876 -25.17 85.68 53.66
C ASP A 876 -23.64 85.52 53.82
N ASN A 877 -23.03 86.24 54.76
CA ASN A 877 -21.59 86.07 55.05
C ASN A 877 -21.24 84.65 55.52
N GLU A 878 -22.17 83.93 56.13
CA GLU A 878 -21.96 82.53 56.53
C GLU A 878 -21.90 81.60 55.30
N PHE A 879 -22.72 81.85 54.27
CA PHE A 879 -22.61 81.18 52.97
C PHE A 879 -21.25 81.44 52.32
N VAL A 880 -20.75 82.68 52.35
CA VAL A 880 -19.42 83.03 51.84
C VAL A 880 -18.34 82.23 52.58
N LYS A 881 -18.36 82.22 53.92
CA LYS A 881 -17.40 81.45 54.74
C LYS A 881 -17.42 79.96 54.40
N LEU A 882 -18.61 79.34 54.33
CA LEU A 882 -18.74 77.91 54.05
C LEU A 882 -18.33 77.56 52.61
N ARG A 883 -18.59 78.45 51.64
CA ARG A 883 -18.10 78.31 50.27
C ARG A 883 -16.58 78.43 50.21
N ASP A 884 -15.99 79.39 50.93
CA ASP A 884 -14.54 79.61 50.96
C ASP A 884 -13.82 78.46 51.69
N HIS A 885 -14.43 77.86 52.73
CA HIS A 885 -13.95 76.64 53.37
C HIS A 885 -13.92 75.46 52.38
N LEU A 886 -15.01 75.24 51.64
CA LEU A 886 -15.07 74.22 50.61
C LEU A 886 -14.00 74.47 49.53
N THR A 887 -13.85 75.72 49.08
CA THR A 887 -12.81 76.13 48.11
C THR A 887 -11.40 75.83 48.63
N SER A 888 -11.14 76.14 49.90
CA SER A 888 -9.86 75.85 50.56
C SER A 888 -9.58 74.35 50.67
N SER A 889 -10.61 73.55 51.00
CA SER A 889 -10.49 72.10 51.05
C SER A 889 -10.27 71.47 49.66
N LEU A 890 -10.87 72.03 48.61
CA LEU A 890 -10.67 71.59 47.23
C LEU A 890 -9.30 71.98 46.66
N THR A 891 -8.76 73.14 47.03
CA THR A 891 -7.41 73.59 46.61
C THR A 891 -6.30 72.85 47.37
N ALA A 892 -6.55 72.46 48.62
CA ALA A 892 -5.65 71.61 49.39
C ALA A 892 -5.57 70.16 48.87
N LEU A 893 -6.54 69.72 48.06
CA LEU A 893 -6.54 68.40 47.46
C LEU A 893 -5.50 68.33 46.33
N SER A 894 -4.42 67.59 46.58
CA SER A 894 -3.31 67.37 45.62
C SER A 894 -3.39 65.97 44.99
N PRO A 895 -4.05 65.78 43.84
CA PRO A 895 -4.20 64.50 43.16
C PRO A 895 -2.88 63.84 42.74
N SER A 896 -1.82 64.62 42.53
CA SER A 896 -0.46 64.09 42.27
C SER A 896 0.11 63.25 43.43
N ALA A 897 -0.35 63.47 44.67
CA ALA A 897 0.03 62.66 45.83
C ALA A 897 -0.60 61.25 45.84
N PHE A 898 -1.46 60.95 44.86
CA PHE A 898 -2.22 59.70 44.72
C PHE A 898 -1.75 58.83 43.54
N ALA A 899 -0.60 59.14 42.95
CA ALA A 899 -0.04 58.35 41.87
C ALA A 899 0.28 56.91 42.34
N ASN A 900 -0.71 56.02 42.14
CA ASN A 900 -0.69 54.56 42.30
C ASN A 900 -0.66 54.02 43.76
N PRO A 901 -1.59 53.12 44.18
CA PRO A 901 -2.65 52.45 43.41
C PRO A 901 -4.06 53.05 43.62
N ARG A 902 -4.17 54.34 43.96
CA ARG A 902 -5.41 54.97 44.46
C ARG A 902 -6.10 55.93 43.45
N HIS A 903 -6.23 55.53 42.19
CA HIS A 903 -7.05 56.21 41.15
C HIS A 903 -7.03 57.76 41.20
N PRO A 904 -5.87 58.42 40.97
CA PRO A 904 -5.75 59.89 41.06
C PRO A 904 -6.78 60.63 40.18
N GLU A 905 -7.14 60.05 39.03
CA GLU A 905 -8.13 60.57 38.10
C GLU A 905 -9.54 60.74 38.70
N LEU A 906 -9.91 59.94 39.71
CA LEU A 906 -11.20 60.09 40.41
C LEU A 906 -11.25 61.37 41.25
N LEU A 907 -10.12 61.72 41.85
CA LEU A 907 -10.01 62.87 42.73
C LEU A 907 -9.88 64.15 41.94
N ASP A 908 -9.21 64.11 40.79
CA ASP A 908 -9.27 65.17 39.79
C ASP A 908 -10.71 65.44 39.36
N ALA A 909 -11.46 64.40 38.99
CA ALA A 909 -12.87 64.57 38.58
C ALA A 909 -13.74 65.20 39.68
N VAL A 910 -13.65 64.74 40.94
CA VAL A 910 -14.41 65.33 42.05
C VAL A 910 -13.96 66.74 42.39
N ARG A 911 -12.65 67.00 42.35
CA ARG A 911 -12.10 68.34 42.57
C ARG A 911 -12.64 69.31 41.53
N SER A 912 -12.49 68.98 40.25
CA SER A 912 -13.00 69.77 39.11
C SER A 912 -14.52 69.95 39.21
N GLY A 913 -15.26 68.88 39.49
CA GLY A 913 -16.71 68.90 39.73
C GLY A 913 -17.14 69.92 40.76
N LEU A 914 -16.62 69.80 41.99
CA LEU A 914 -17.01 70.68 43.08
C LEU A 914 -16.48 72.12 42.88
N GLN A 915 -15.30 72.29 42.26
CA GLN A 915 -14.81 73.62 41.87
C GLN A 915 -15.72 74.29 40.85
N GLY A 916 -16.22 73.55 39.85
CA GLY A 916 -17.21 74.06 38.90
C GLY A 916 -18.50 74.50 39.57
N LEU A 917 -18.94 73.77 40.60
CA LEU A 917 -20.10 74.16 41.40
C LEU A 917 -19.83 75.44 42.23
N VAL A 918 -18.67 75.52 42.88
CA VAL A 918 -18.23 76.69 43.66
C VAL A 918 -18.14 77.93 42.77
N LYS A 919 -17.57 77.81 41.57
CA LYS A 919 -17.46 78.90 40.59
C LYS A 919 -18.83 79.48 40.19
N GLU A 920 -19.84 78.63 40.05
CA GLU A 920 -21.21 79.10 39.81
C GLU A 920 -21.82 79.78 41.06
N MET A 921 -21.45 79.33 42.27
CA MET A 921 -21.86 79.96 43.53
C MET A 921 -21.17 81.31 43.82
N GLU A 922 -19.98 81.57 43.25
CA GLU A 922 -19.28 82.86 43.35
C GLU A 922 -20.01 84.00 42.61
N ARG A 923 -20.89 83.66 41.66
CA ARG A 923 -21.66 84.63 40.87
C ARG A 923 -22.85 85.23 41.63
N VAL A 924 -23.12 84.74 42.83
CA VAL A 924 -24.28 85.16 43.61
C VAL A 924 -23.99 86.44 44.38
N TYR A 925 -24.94 87.37 44.37
CA TYR A 925 -24.85 88.63 45.11
C TYR A 925 -24.92 88.41 46.63
N VAL A 926 -23.94 88.95 47.36
CA VAL A 926 -23.87 88.98 48.83
C VAL A 926 -23.71 90.43 49.29
N ASN A 927 -24.45 90.84 50.32
CA ASN A 927 -24.40 92.21 50.84
C ASN A 927 -23.08 92.48 51.58
N GLY A 928 -22.30 93.47 51.14
CA GLY A 928 -20.98 93.82 51.70
C GLY A 928 -20.98 94.52 53.07
N TYR A 929 -22.15 94.86 53.62
CA TYR A 929 -22.28 95.51 54.94
C TYR A 929 -22.79 94.57 56.05
N ASP A 930 -22.86 93.27 55.77
CA ASP A 930 -23.45 92.26 56.68
C ASP A 930 -22.40 91.65 57.65
N ASP A 931 -21.24 92.29 57.85
CA ASP A 931 -20.16 91.80 58.73
C ASP A 931 -20.34 92.21 60.21
N GLY A 932 -21.21 93.20 60.47
CA GLY A 932 -21.73 93.52 61.80
C GLY A 932 -20.75 94.05 62.84
N THR A 933 -19.55 94.56 62.49
CA THR A 933 -18.56 95.05 63.48
C THR A 933 -18.46 96.59 63.59
N LEU A 934 -18.52 97.13 64.82
CA LEU A 934 -18.37 98.57 65.14
C LEU A 934 -16.91 99.06 65.09
N ILE A 935 -16.66 100.33 64.72
CA ILE A 935 -15.32 100.96 64.72
C ILE A 935 -14.69 100.91 66.13
N ASN A 936 -13.52 100.27 66.27
CA ASN A 936 -12.83 100.09 67.55
C ASN A 936 -11.40 100.68 67.53
N PHE A 937 -11.23 101.84 68.19
CA PHE A 937 -9.97 102.58 68.29
C PHE A 937 -8.92 101.94 69.20
N THR A 938 -9.31 100.96 70.03
CA THR A 938 -8.43 100.25 70.96
C THR A 938 -7.72 99.08 70.27
N LEU A 939 -8.41 98.40 69.35
CA LEU A 939 -7.85 97.28 68.58
C LEU A 939 -7.00 97.75 67.39
N ASN A 940 -7.28 98.94 66.86
CA ASN A 940 -6.54 99.56 65.76
C ASN A 940 -5.99 100.93 66.20
N PRO A 941 -4.84 100.98 66.90
CA PRO A 941 -4.29 102.24 67.41
C PRO A 941 -3.92 103.20 66.27
N LEU A 942 -4.21 104.50 66.44
CA LEU A 942 -3.96 105.53 65.43
C LEU A 942 -2.48 105.88 65.27
N VAL A 943 -1.70 105.74 66.34
CA VAL A 943 -0.26 105.99 66.38
C VAL A 943 0.47 104.76 66.91
N LYS A 944 1.72 104.58 66.48
CA LYS A 944 2.65 103.59 67.02
C LYS A 944 3.97 104.26 67.40
N ASN A 945 4.58 103.74 68.46
CA ASN A 945 5.93 104.14 68.87
C ASN A 945 6.95 103.33 68.07
N ASP A 946 7.86 103.98 67.36
CA ASP A 946 9.00 103.27 66.74
C ASP A 946 9.96 102.82 67.85
N ALA A 947 10.02 101.50 68.07
CA ALA A 947 10.83 100.90 69.12
C ALA A 947 12.32 101.04 68.78
N GLY A 948 13.02 101.98 69.43
CA GLY A 948 14.47 102.07 69.35
C GLY A 948 15.17 103.33 69.86
N LYS A 949 14.50 104.47 70.09
CA LYS A 949 15.14 105.68 70.64
C LYS A 949 14.21 106.46 71.58
N ASN A 950 14.65 106.69 72.82
CA ASN A 950 13.92 107.41 73.86
C ASN A 950 13.97 108.93 73.67
N SER A 951 12.92 109.52 73.12
CA SER A 951 12.47 110.91 73.37
C SER A 951 11.13 111.12 72.67
N GLY A 952 10.13 111.70 73.37
CA GLY A 952 8.72 111.88 72.94
C GLY A 952 8.48 112.83 71.76
N GLN A 953 9.21 112.66 70.66
CA GLN A 953 9.04 113.37 69.39
C GLN A 953 8.94 112.44 68.17
N ASN A 954 8.73 111.13 68.35
CA ASN A 954 8.69 110.15 67.25
C ASN A 954 7.46 109.21 67.30
N GLU A 955 6.27 109.74 67.58
CA GLU A 955 5.02 109.01 67.30
C GLU A 955 4.77 108.98 65.79
N LYS A 956 4.60 107.78 65.22
CA LYS A 956 4.30 107.62 63.79
C LYS A 956 2.87 107.13 63.63
N LEU A 957 2.09 107.77 62.75
CA LEU A 957 0.77 107.30 62.38
C LEU A 957 0.83 105.85 61.87
N THR A 958 -0.09 105.00 62.34
CA THR A 958 -0.28 103.67 61.76
C THR A 958 -0.95 103.82 60.39
N PRO A 959 -0.88 102.82 59.49
CA PRO A 959 -1.60 102.89 58.21
C PRO A 959 -3.11 103.10 58.38
N TYR A 960 -3.69 102.56 59.45
CA TYR A 960 -5.10 102.79 59.82
C TYR A 960 -5.31 104.22 60.33
N GLY A 961 -4.44 104.70 61.22
CA GLY A 961 -4.46 106.06 61.73
C GLY A 961 -4.31 107.11 60.63
N GLU A 962 -3.38 106.92 59.70
CA GLU A 962 -3.17 107.81 58.55
C GLU A 962 -4.43 107.91 57.70
N LYS A 963 -5.04 106.78 57.31
CA LYS A 963 -6.27 106.77 56.51
C LYS A 963 -7.42 107.46 57.25
N LEU A 964 -7.61 107.18 58.53
CA LEU A 964 -8.69 107.79 59.30
C LEU A 964 -8.48 109.29 59.53
N SER A 965 -7.25 109.72 59.80
CA SER A 965 -6.90 111.14 59.90
C SER A 965 -7.13 111.86 58.57
N LYS A 966 -6.78 111.25 57.43
CA LYS A 966 -7.06 111.82 56.11
C LYS A 966 -8.55 111.94 55.81
N VAL A 967 -9.35 110.94 56.21
CA VAL A 967 -10.82 111.02 56.15
C VAL A 967 -11.32 112.20 57.01
N CYS A 968 -10.83 112.31 58.25
CA CYS A 968 -11.22 113.39 59.16
C CYS A 968 -10.90 114.78 58.57
N LEU A 969 -9.66 115.01 58.13
CA LEU A 969 -9.24 116.29 57.55
C LEU A 969 -10.00 116.64 56.25
N THR A 970 -10.31 115.64 55.42
CA THR A 970 -11.15 115.82 54.24
C THR A 970 -12.56 116.30 54.62
N VAL A 971 -13.12 115.76 55.70
CA VAL A 971 -14.45 116.13 56.18
C VAL A 971 -14.45 117.53 56.82
N VAL A 972 -13.37 117.96 57.48
CA VAL A 972 -13.29 119.27 58.16
C VAL A 972 -13.58 120.43 57.22
N SER A 973 -12.94 120.51 56.05
CA SER A 973 -13.21 121.61 55.09
C SER A 973 -14.63 121.58 54.55
N ASN A 974 -15.15 120.39 54.24
CA ASN A 974 -16.52 120.23 53.76
C ASN A 974 -17.53 120.67 54.82
N LEU A 975 -17.34 120.29 56.08
CA LEU A 975 -18.18 120.73 57.19
C LEU A 975 -18.06 122.24 57.39
N HIS A 976 -16.84 122.80 57.36
CA HIS A 976 -16.63 124.24 57.48
C HIS A 976 -17.42 125.01 56.41
N ILE A 977 -17.32 124.61 55.13
CA ILE A 977 -18.05 125.24 54.02
C ILE A 977 -19.56 125.05 54.17
N ALA A 978 -20.02 123.82 54.40
CA ALA A 978 -21.44 123.50 54.52
C ALA A 978 -22.09 124.27 55.69
N PHE A 979 -21.46 124.27 56.86
CA PHE A 979 -21.94 125.03 58.01
C PHE A 979 -21.81 126.54 57.83
N LYS A 980 -20.85 127.04 57.05
CA LYS A 980 -20.75 128.47 56.72
C LYS A 980 -21.91 128.91 55.83
N VAL A 981 -22.27 128.11 54.83
CA VAL A 981 -23.46 128.34 53.98
C VAL A 981 -24.74 128.23 54.80
N LEU A 982 -24.85 127.20 55.65
CA LEU A 982 -26.01 127.04 56.52
C LEU A 982 -26.12 128.20 57.52
N LYS A 983 -25.01 128.66 58.10
CA LYS A 983 -24.93 129.87 58.91
C LYS A 983 -25.45 131.06 58.12
N LYS A 984 -25.00 131.30 56.88
CA LYS A 984 -25.50 132.40 56.04
C LYS A 984 -27.03 132.38 55.96
N TYR A 985 -27.64 131.24 55.64
CA TYR A 985 -29.10 131.12 55.55
C TYR A 985 -29.83 131.37 56.87
N CYS A 986 -29.18 131.15 58.01
CA CYS A 986 -29.74 131.48 59.32
C CYS A 986 -29.83 132.99 59.60
N TYR A 987 -29.13 133.85 58.85
CA TYR A 987 -29.08 135.31 59.10
C TYR A 987 -29.62 136.18 57.96
N THR A 988 -29.63 135.67 56.73
CA THR A 988 -30.20 136.38 55.59
C THR A 988 -31.73 136.26 55.57
N GLU A 989 -32.37 136.72 54.49
CA GLU A 989 -33.83 136.64 54.30
C GLU A 989 -34.34 135.19 54.35
N GLN A 990 -33.47 134.23 54.04
CA GLN A 990 -33.73 132.79 54.10
C GLN A 990 -34.04 132.26 55.51
N ARG A 991 -33.80 133.02 56.59
CA ARG A 991 -33.94 132.51 57.98
C ARG A 991 -35.34 131.99 58.32
N PHE A 992 -36.37 132.50 57.64
CA PHE A 992 -37.76 132.09 57.84
C PHE A 992 -38.21 130.94 56.92
N GLN A 993 -37.36 130.52 55.97
CA GLN A 993 -37.66 129.40 55.08
C GLN A 993 -37.70 128.07 55.86
N LYS A 994 -38.63 127.21 55.47
CA LYS A 994 -38.81 125.86 56.01
C LYS A 994 -38.11 124.81 55.15
N ILE A 995 -37.62 123.70 55.72
CA ILE A 995 -36.83 122.66 55.02
C ILE A 995 -37.68 121.85 54.03
N ASN A 996 -37.99 122.42 52.86
CA ASN A 996 -38.67 121.72 51.77
C ASN A 996 -37.96 121.99 50.44
N LYS A 997 -38.11 121.09 49.46
CA LYS A 997 -37.42 121.14 48.16
C LYS A 997 -37.63 122.44 47.37
N ASN A 998 -38.60 123.29 47.73
CA ASN A 998 -38.87 124.55 47.04
C ASN A 998 -38.21 125.78 47.71
N THR A 999 -37.29 125.57 48.66
CA THR A 999 -36.61 126.65 49.41
C THR A 999 -35.10 126.47 49.37
N ASP A 1000 -34.33 127.55 49.50
CA ASP A 1000 -32.86 127.50 49.49
C ASP A 1000 -32.32 126.60 50.61
N VAL A 1001 -32.93 126.70 51.80
CA VAL A 1001 -32.55 125.88 52.97
C VAL A 1001 -32.87 124.41 52.74
N GLY A 1002 -34.02 124.08 52.15
CA GLY A 1002 -34.37 122.69 51.83
C GLY A 1002 -33.55 122.13 50.69
N MET A 1003 -33.26 122.92 49.65
CA MET A 1003 -32.38 122.52 48.55
C MET A 1003 -30.95 122.31 49.04
N PHE A 1004 -30.48 123.08 50.01
CA PHE A 1004 -29.20 122.84 50.66
C PHE A 1004 -29.13 121.44 51.27
N PHE A 1005 -30.09 121.04 52.12
CA PHE A 1005 -30.09 119.69 52.71
C PHE A 1005 -30.27 118.58 51.67
N TYR A 1006 -31.06 118.83 50.62
CA TYR A 1006 -31.18 117.91 49.49
C TYR A 1006 -29.83 117.70 48.80
N HIS A 1007 -29.07 118.78 48.56
CA HIS A 1007 -27.71 118.70 48.02
C HIS A 1007 -26.71 118.06 48.99
N GLN A 1008 -26.96 118.07 50.30
CA GLN A 1008 -26.19 117.30 51.29
C GLN A 1008 -26.61 115.82 51.37
N GLY A 1009 -27.55 115.36 50.53
CA GLY A 1009 -27.93 113.95 50.39
C GLY A 1009 -29.15 113.51 51.21
N TYR A 1010 -29.80 114.41 51.95
CA TYR A 1010 -31.04 114.08 52.66
C TYR A 1010 -32.22 113.97 51.69
N ASP A 1011 -33.13 113.01 51.92
CA ASP A 1011 -34.41 113.07 51.22
C ASP A 1011 -35.26 114.18 51.84
N VAL A 1012 -35.38 115.29 51.12
CA VAL A 1012 -36.17 116.43 51.57
C VAL A 1012 -37.58 116.32 51.01
N SER A 1013 -38.57 116.49 51.87
CA SER A 1013 -39.98 116.48 51.45
C SER A 1013 -40.30 117.61 50.47
N VAL A 1014 -41.16 117.34 49.49
CA VAL A 1014 -41.86 118.38 48.73
C VAL A 1014 -42.89 119.06 49.66
N LYS A 1015 -43.17 120.35 49.44
CA LYS A 1015 -44.00 121.19 50.34
C LYS A 1015 -45.32 120.54 50.77
N GLU A 1016 -45.94 119.75 49.90
CA GLU A 1016 -47.27 119.18 50.07
C GLU A 1016 -47.32 117.91 50.93
N LYS A 1017 -46.29 117.04 50.91
CA LYS A 1017 -46.32 115.74 51.58
C LYS A 1017 -45.03 115.46 52.36
N GLN A 1018 -45.15 115.06 53.63
CA GLN A 1018 -44.01 114.66 54.45
C GLN A 1018 -43.62 113.22 54.08
N LYS A 1019 -42.65 113.07 53.18
CA LYS A 1019 -42.17 111.78 52.68
C LYS A 1019 -40.66 111.63 52.72
N GLY A 1020 -39.94 112.73 52.95
CA GLY A 1020 -38.50 112.74 53.16
C GLY A 1020 -38.10 112.63 54.64
N GLU A 1021 -36.81 112.43 54.86
CA GLU A 1021 -36.15 112.23 56.16
C GLU A 1021 -36.20 113.46 57.07
N LEU A 1022 -36.20 114.66 56.49
CA LEU A 1022 -36.25 115.92 57.24
C LEU A 1022 -37.67 116.45 57.37
N ASP A 1023 -38.03 116.93 58.57
CA ASP A 1023 -39.33 117.56 58.83
C ASP A 1023 -39.45 118.89 58.07
N LYS A 1024 -40.37 118.92 57.11
CA LYS A 1024 -40.65 120.09 56.26
C LYS A 1024 -41.14 121.32 57.01
N ASN A 1025 -41.49 121.20 58.29
CA ASN A 1025 -42.01 122.30 59.09
C ASN A 1025 -40.94 123.04 59.90
N VAL A 1026 -39.72 122.51 59.98
CA VAL A 1026 -38.60 123.16 60.65
C VAL A 1026 -38.09 124.33 59.80
N ALA A 1027 -37.88 125.49 60.42
CA ALA A 1027 -37.33 126.68 59.75
C ALA A 1027 -35.86 126.92 60.12
N ALA A 1028 -35.13 127.65 59.26
CA ALA A 1028 -33.71 127.97 59.50
C ALA A 1028 -33.45 128.74 60.81
N THR A 1029 -34.43 129.47 61.34
CA THR A 1029 -34.34 130.08 62.69
C THR A 1029 -34.17 129.05 63.81
N LYS A 1030 -34.74 127.85 63.69
CA LYS A 1030 -34.49 126.76 64.66
C LYS A 1030 -33.09 126.17 64.50
N ILE A 1031 -32.63 126.01 63.27
CA ILE A 1031 -31.27 125.54 62.97
C ILE A 1031 -30.23 126.50 63.56
N LYS A 1032 -30.47 127.82 63.47
CA LYS A 1032 -29.58 128.84 64.07
C LYS A 1032 -29.25 128.56 65.53
N LYS A 1033 -30.26 128.18 66.33
CA LYS A 1033 -30.09 127.91 67.77
C LYS A 1033 -29.24 126.67 68.06
N LEU A 1034 -29.09 125.76 67.09
CA LEU A 1034 -28.27 124.55 67.21
C LEU A 1034 -26.83 124.78 66.75
N LEU A 1035 -26.59 125.84 65.97
CA LEU A 1035 -25.26 126.15 65.45
C LEU A 1035 -24.52 127.16 66.32
N ILE A 1036 -25.22 127.99 67.09
CA ILE A 1036 -24.66 129.22 67.69
C ILE A 1036 -25.12 129.40 69.12
N SER A 1037 -24.15 129.50 70.04
CA SER A 1037 -24.33 129.76 71.47
C SER A 1037 -23.04 130.32 72.06
N ASP A 1038 -23.14 131.05 73.17
CA ASP A 1038 -22.02 131.66 73.90
C ASP A 1038 -21.19 130.63 74.70
N ASP A 1039 -20.96 129.44 74.13
CA ASP A 1039 -20.23 128.32 74.74
C ASP A 1039 -19.32 127.59 73.72
N TYR A 1040 -18.40 126.76 74.22
CA TYR A 1040 -17.48 125.97 73.39
C TYR A 1040 -18.06 124.64 72.86
N LYS A 1041 -19.34 124.34 73.11
CA LYS A 1041 -20.00 123.10 72.65
C LYS A 1041 -20.70 123.27 71.30
N HIS A 1042 -20.94 124.50 70.88
CA HIS A 1042 -21.56 124.83 69.59
C HIS A 1042 -20.50 125.16 68.53
N ILE A 1043 -20.88 125.07 67.25
CA ILE A 1043 -19.96 125.26 66.13
C ILE A 1043 -19.50 126.73 66.02
N TYR A 1044 -20.37 127.70 66.36
CA TYR A 1044 -20.04 129.13 66.37
C TYR A 1044 -20.37 129.78 67.73
N HIS A 1045 -19.50 130.68 68.20
CA HIS A 1045 -19.63 131.34 69.51
C HIS A 1045 -20.62 132.50 69.45
N THR A 1046 -20.44 133.42 68.49
CA THR A 1046 -21.38 134.52 68.26
C THR A 1046 -21.67 134.71 66.77
N ASP A 1047 -22.59 135.63 66.46
CA ASP A 1047 -22.89 136.02 65.09
C ASP A 1047 -21.74 136.80 64.43
N LYS A 1048 -21.02 137.61 65.21
CA LYS A 1048 -19.90 138.47 64.76
C LYS A 1048 -18.51 137.83 64.89
N ASP A 1049 -18.29 136.95 65.87
CA ASP A 1049 -17.03 136.24 66.04
C ASP A 1049 -17.11 134.83 65.42
N THR A 1050 -16.35 134.63 64.35
CA THR A 1050 -16.35 133.36 63.61
C THR A 1050 -15.23 132.41 64.04
N LYS A 1051 -14.26 132.85 64.87
CA LYS A 1051 -13.13 131.99 65.26
C LYS A 1051 -13.53 131.01 66.37
N LEU A 1052 -13.95 129.81 65.97
CA LEU A 1052 -14.11 128.62 66.82
C LEU A 1052 -13.47 127.39 66.17
N ALA A 1053 -13.50 126.25 66.90
CA ALA A 1053 -12.83 125.00 66.60
C ALA A 1053 -12.85 124.58 65.11
N LEU A 1054 -13.99 124.58 64.41
CA LEU A 1054 -14.03 124.18 63.00
C LEU A 1054 -13.36 125.20 62.04
N GLN A 1055 -13.46 126.50 62.31
CA GLN A 1055 -12.73 127.50 61.53
C GLN A 1055 -11.23 127.43 61.83
N MET A 1056 -10.84 127.32 63.10
CA MET A 1056 -9.43 127.18 63.50
C MET A 1056 -8.81 125.89 62.93
N LEU A 1057 -9.53 124.77 62.97
CA LEU A 1057 -9.09 123.52 62.35
C LEU A 1057 -8.93 123.67 60.84
N ASN A 1058 -9.81 124.41 60.18
CA ASN A 1058 -9.67 124.67 58.75
C ASN A 1058 -8.53 125.67 58.44
N GLU A 1059 -8.26 126.65 59.32
CA GLU A 1059 -7.08 127.53 59.24
C GLU A 1059 -5.80 126.70 59.39
N HIS A 1060 -5.70 125.84 60.41
CA HIS A 1060 -4.59 124.92 60.60
C HIS A 1060 -4.48 123.84 59.51
N LEU A 1061 -5.57 123.51 58.84
CA LEU A 1061 -5.52 122.65 57.67
C LEU A 1061 -4.84 123.35 56.47
N ASN A 1062 -5.03 124.67 56.33
CA ASN A 1062 -4.23 125.45 55.37
C ASN A 1062 -2.76 125.50 55.78
N ASP A 1063 -2.46 125.69 57.07
CA ASP A 1063 -1.08 125.61 57.59
C ASP A 1063 -0.47 124.24 57.28
N TYR A 1064 -1.24 123.16 57.48
CA TYR A 1064 -0.83 121.80 57.13
C TYR A 1064 -0.51 121.68 55.65
N TYR A 1065 -1.36 122.20 54.76
CA TYR A 1065 -1.07 122.19 53.32
C TYR A 1065 0.24 122.94 53.04
N GLN A 1066 0.41 124.15 53.56
CA GLN A 1066 1.63 124.93 53.36
C GLN A 1066 2.89 124.18 53.84
N VAL A 1067 2.84 123.56 55.03
CA VAL A 1067 3.94 122.74 55.55
C VAL A 1067 4.24 121.54 54.65
N CYS A 1068 3.22 120.90 54.08
CA CYS A 1068 3.42 119.79 53.15
C CYS A 1068 4.06 120.25 51.82
N HIS A 1069 3.83 121.48 51.38
CA HIS A 1069 4.55 122.05 50.24
C HIS A 1069 6.01 122.38 50.58
N VAL A 1070 6.29 122.84 51.80
CA VAL A 1070 7.67 123.06 52.27
C VAL A 1070 8.45 121.76 52.32
N SER A 1071 7.86 120.68 52.87
CA SER A 1071 8.52 119.37 52.97
C SER A 1071 8.82 118.75 51.60
N THR A 1072 8.15 119.22 50.55
CA THR A 1072 8.27 118.74 49.17
C THR A 1072 8.99 119.73 48.26
N PHE A 1073 9.62 120.78 48.77
CA PHE A 1073 10.30 121.82 47.99
C PHE A 1073 11.33 121.27 46.97
N ALA A 1074 12.04 120.18 47.29
CA ALA A 1074 13.01 119.54 46.40
C ALA A 1074 12.38 118.59 45.35
N ALA A 1075 11.06 118.49 45.30
CA ALA A 1075 10.35 117.66 44.34
C ALA A 1075 10.66 118.08 42.90
N LYS A 1076 10.81 117.11 41.99
CA LYS A 1076 11.09 117.33 40.57
C LYS A 1076 9.96 116.85 39.64
N LYS A 1077 8.89 116.26 40.19
CA LYS A 1077 7.82 115.65 39.39
C LYS A 1077 6.96 116.74 38.75
N ARG A 1078 6.76 116.68 37.44
CA ARG A 1078 5.79 117.54 36.74
C ARG A 1078 4.45 116.81 36.58
N PRO A 1079 3.31 117.51 36.64
CA PRO A 1079 2.01 116.87 36.40
C PRO A 1079 1.83 116.52 34.92
N CYS A 1080 1.39 115.30 34.62
CA CYS A 1080 1.39 114.75 33.26
C CYS A 1080 0.00 114.40 32.71
N ASN A 1081 -1.00 114.19 33.56
CA ASN A 1081 -2.38 113.92 33.14
C ASN A 1081 -3.36 114.91 33.78
N VAL A 1082 -4.61 114.93 33.30
CA VAL A 1082 -5.64 115.89 33.78
C VAL A 1082 -5.81 115.83 35.30
N PHE A 1083 -5.83 114.64 35.89
CA PHE A 1083 -5.93 114.49 37.35
C PHE A 1083 -4.73 115.11 38.07
N GLU A 1084 -3.51 114.76 37.66
CA GLU A 1084 -2.28 115.31 38.25
C GLU A 1084 -2.16 116.83 38.07
N ILE A 1085 -2.56 117.35 36.91
CA ILE A 1085 -2.55 118.79 36.63
C ILE A 1085 -3.54 119.51 37.54
N LEU A 1086 -4.75 118.97 37.71
CA LEU A 1086 -5.73 119.55 38.63
C LEU A 1086 -5.25 119.48 40.08
N CYS A 1087 -4.57 118.40 40.50
CA CYS A 1087 -3.95 118.34 41.83
C CYS A 1087 -2.87 119.41 41.98
N TRP A 1088 -2.03 119.58 40.96
CA TRP A 1088 -1.00 120.62 40.97
C TRP A 1088 -1.59 122.03 41.10
N LEU A 1089 -2.63 122.35 40.32
CA LEU A 1089 -3.35 123.62 40.40
C LEU A 1089 -4.06 123.82 41.74
N SER A 1090 -4.59 122.75 42.34
CA SER A 1090 -5.23 122.82 43.67
C SER A 1090 -4.21 123.05 44.78
N GLY A 1091 -3.00 122.52 44.64
CA GLY A 1091 -1.90 122.73 45.58
C GLY A 1091 -1.17 124.06 45.40
N LEU A 1092 -1.21 124.69 44.22
CA LEU A 1092 -0.46 125.92 43.94
C LEU A 1092 -0.69 127.04 44.97
N PRO A 1093 -1.92 127.34 45.44
CA PRO A 1093 -2.17 128.34 46.48
C PRO A 1093 -1.52 128.05 47.84
N CYS A 1094 -1.14 126.81 48.07
CA CYS A 1094 -0.49 126.38 49.31
C CYS A 1094 1.05 126.40 49.21
N SER A 1095 1.60 126.67 48.02
CA SER A 1095 3.05 126.79 47.82
C SER A 1095 3.56 128.19 48.19
N SER A 1096 4.82 128.29 48.62
CA SER A 1096 5.42 129.59 49.01
C SER A 1096 5.57 130.57 47.85
N VAL A 1097 5.67 130.07 46.61
CA VAL A 1097 5.84 130.88 45.41
C VAL A 1097 4.52 131.52 44.95
N TYR A 1098 3.37 131.12 45.49
CA TYR A 1098 2.07 131.55 44.98
C TYR A 1098 1.86 133.07 45.01
N GLU A 1099 2.21 133.72 46.12
CA GLU A 1099 2.11 135.17 46.24
C GLU A 1099 3.08 135.87 45.29
N GLU A 1100 4.29 135.35 45.10
CA GLU A 1100 5.29 135.88 44.14
C GLU A 1100 4.79 135.73 42.68
N VAL A 1101 4.14 134.60 42.35
CA VAL A 1101 3.48 134.43 41.04
C VAL A 1101 2.39 135.48 40.84
N LEU A 1102 1.50 135.67 41.82
CA LEU A 1102 0.36 136.57 41.68
C LEU A 1102 0.72 138.04 41.74
N ARG A 1103 1.68 138.42 42.58
CA ARG A 1103 2.07 139.81 42.83
C ARG A 1103 3.14 140.29 41.88
N ASP A 1104 4.16 139.48 41.64
CA ASP A 1104 5.40 139.92 40.96
C ASP A 1104 5.44 139.38 39.52
N ALA A 1105 5.36 138.07 39.32
CA ALA A 1105 5.47 137.50 37.96
C ALA A 1105 4.29 137.87 37.05
N VAL A 1106 3.07 137.89 37.59
CA VAL A 1106 1.91 138.36 36.84
C VAL A 1106 1.95 139.87 36.66
N SER A 1107 2.52 140.66 37.59
CA SER A 1107 2.60 142.12 37.42
C SER A 1107 3.56 142.52 36.33
N GLU A 1108 4.73 141.87 36.23
CA GLU A 1108 5.73 142.10 35.19
C GLU A 1108 5.14 142.01 33.77
N LEU A 1109 4.12 141.17 33.56
CA LEU A 1109 3.43 141.08 32.25
C LEU A 1109 2.65 142.34 31.87
N PHE A 1110 2.27 143.17 32.84
CA PHE A 1110 1.50 144.41 32.65
C PHE A 1110 2.36 145.67 32.84
N GLU A 1111 3.58 145.54 33.37
CA GLU A 1111 4.50 146.66 33.56
C GLU A 1111 5.02 147.19 32.21
N ASP A 1112 4.73 148.46 31.89
CA ASP A 1112 5.32 149.16 30.74
C ASP A 1112 6.64 149.83 31.15
N PRO A 1113 7.80 149.44 30.60
CA PRO A 1113 9.11 150.03 30.94
C PRO A 1113 9.16 151.54 30.77
N ASN A 1114 8.30 152.13 29.92
CA ASN A 1114 8.27 153.57 29.66
C ASN A 1114 7.44 154.36 30.69
N LYS A 1115 6.66 153.70 31.56
CA LYS A 1115 5.78 154.32 32.57
C LYS A 1115 6.33 154.28 33.99
N GLN A 1116 7.55 153.78 34.19
CA GLN A 1116 8.19 153.75 35.52
C GLN A 1116 8.57 155.17 35.96
N VAL A 1117 8.17 155.56 37.17
CA VAL A 1117 8.53 156.85 37.79
C VAL A 1117 9.42 156.60 38.99
N ALA A 1118 10.56 157.29 39.08
CA ALA A 1118 11.42 157.25 40.25
C ALA A 1118 10.72 157.97 41.43
N ALA A 1119 10.49 157.26 42.52
CA ALA A 1119 10.03 157.80 43.78
C ALA A 1119 11.15 157.72 44.81
N ASP A 1120 11.55 158.85 45.37
CA ASP A 1120 12.53 158.91 46.45
C ASP A 1120 11.83 158.63 47.78
N LEU A 1121 12.13 157.47 48.39
CA LEU A 1121 11.63 157.05 49.70
C LEU A 1121 12.83 156.85 50.63
N ASP A 1122 13.00 157.80 51.55
CA ASP A 1122 14.09 157.81 52.56
C ASP A 1122 15.51 157.67 51.99
N GLY A 1123 15.80 158.37 50.89
CA GLY A 1123 17.14 158.46 50.29
C GLY A 1123 17.54 157.25 49.45
N PHE A 1124 16.58 156.37 49.14
CA PHE A 1124 16.70 155.33 48.14
C PHE A 1124 15.68 155.59 47.02
N GLU A 1125 16.18 155.68 45.80
CA GLU A 1125 15.37 155.85 44.59
C GLU A 1125 14.71 154.49 44.25
N ILE A 1126 13.39 154.38 44.42
CA ILE A 1126 12.60 153.19 44.06
C ILE A 1126 11.66 153.57 42.91
N THR A 1127 11.70 152.82 41.81
CA THR A 1127 10.76 152.97 40.70
C THR A 1127 9.41 152.34 41.04
N VAL A 1128 8.31 153.10 40.93
CA VAL A 1128 6.95 152.62 41.20
C VAL A 1128 6.08 152.78 39.95
N THR A 1129 5.30 151.75 39.61
CA THR A 1129 4.36 151.72 38.48
C THR A 1129 2.93 151.54 39.00
N ASP A 1130 1.99 152.44 38.68
CA ASP A 1130 0.57 152.28 39.04
C ASP A 1130 -0.16 151.46 37.96
N MET A 1131 -0.26 150.14 38.19
CA MET A 1131 -0.74 149.15 37.22
C MET A 1131 -2.26 148.96 37.18
N ARG A 1132 -3.04 149.81 37.88
CA ARG A 1132 -4.51 149.63 37.99
C ARG A 1132 -5.26 149.82 36.69
N ASP A 1133 -4.76 150.67 35.80
CA ASP A 1133 -5.34 150.96 34.49
C ASP A 1133 -4.56 150.30 33.33
N ASP A 1134 -3.52 149.52 33.65
CA ASP A 1134 -2.74 148.80 32.64
C ASP A 1134 -3.47 147.53 32.20
N PHE A 1135 -3.41 147.30 30.89
CA PHE A 1135 -4.08 146.18 30.26
C PHE A 1135 -3.23 145.57 29.16
N LEU A 1136 -3.38 144.25 29.01
CA LEU A 1136 -2.84 143.56 27.85
C LEU A 1136 -3.90 143.55 26.75
N PRO A 1137 -3.60 144.07 25.54
CA PRO A 1137 -4.54 144.04 24.43
C PRO A 1137 -4.82 142.59 24.04
N ALA A 1138 -6.07 142.15 24.23
CA ALA A 1138 -6.54 140.80 23.94
C ALA A 1138 -7.93 140.86 23.30
N HIS A 1139 -8.29 139.86 22.49
CA HIS A 1139 -9.60 139.79 21.83
C HIS A 1139 -10.55 138.86 22.62
N PRO A 1140 -11.83 139.21 22.88
CA PRO A 1140 -12.57 140.42 22.48
C PRO A 1140 -12.48 141.62 23.43
N ASN A 1141 -11.97 141.42 24.64
CA ASN A 1141 -11.80 142.49 25.62
C ASN A 1141 -10.36 142.49 26.13
N ASN A 1142 -9.86 143.68 26.46
CA ASN A 1142 -8.56 143.83 27.10
C ASN A 1142 -8.49 143.02 28.41
N MET A 1143 -7.35 142.39 28.67
CA MET A 1143 -7.11 141.71 29.93
C MET A 1143 -6.61 142.73 30.96
N LEU A 1144 -7.32 142.86 32.08
CA LEU A 1144 -6.90 143.69 33.21
C LEU A 1144 -6.03 142.88 34.17
N TYR A 1145 -5.05 143.52 34.80
CA TYR A 1145 -4.18 142.90 35.82
C TYR A 1145 -5.00 142.25 36.94
N ASP A 1146 -5.95 142.99 37.50
CA ASP A 1146 -6.81 142.55 38.61
C ASP A 1146 -7.69 141.35 38.25
N ASP A 1147 -8.20 141.31 37.02
CA ASP A 1147 -9.02 140.21 36.53
C ASP A 1147 -8.18 138.97 36.22
N THR A 1148 -6.95 139.16 35.74
CA THR A 1148 -5.99 138.07 35.49
C THR A 1148 -5.58 137.40 36.80
N ARG A 1149 -5.26 138.20 37.85
CA ARG A 1149 -4.99 137.67 39.20
C ARG A 1149 -6.18 136.89 39.75
N LYS A 1150 -7.39 137.45 39.67
CA LYS A 1150 -8.64 136.76 40.09
C LYS A 1150 -8.90 135.49 39.28
N ALA A 1151 -8.57 135.47 37.98
CA ALA A 1151 -8.74 134.30 37.14
C ALA A 1151 -7.81 133.16 37.59
N VAL A 1152 -6.54 133.45 37.90
CA VAL A 1152 -5.60 132.44 38.44
C VAL A 1152 -6.07 131.92 39.80
N MET A 1153 -6.53 132.80 40.70
CA MET A 1153 -7.10 132.39 41.98
C MET A 1153 -8.32 131.47 41.81
N ARG A 1154 -9.24 131.85 40.92
CA ARG A 1154 -10.45 131.09 40.63
C ARG A 1154 -10.14 129.73 40.01
N LEU A 1155 -9.16 129.68 39.11
CA LEU A 1155 -8.70 128.47 38.46
C LEU A 1155 -8.14 127.46 39.48
N CYS A 1156 -7.27 127.91 40.39
CA CYS A 1156 -6.73 127.04 41.44
C CYS A 1156 -7.85 126.51 42.34
N SER A 1157 -8.76 127.38 42.79
CA SER A 1157 -9.91 126.99 43.61
C SER A 1157 -10.85 126.01 42.90
N LYS A 1158 -11.16 126.23 41.61
CA LYS A 1158 -12.06 125.37 40.84
C LYS A 1158 -11.45 124.01 40.50
N SER A 1159 -10.12 123.91 40.48
CA SER A 1159 -9.45 122.64 40.21
C SER A 1159 -9.78 121.60 41.27
N TYR A 1160 -9.87 122.00 42.55
CA TYR A 1160 -10.30 121.13 43.64
C TYR A 1160 -11.76 120.67 43.48
N ASP A 1161 -12.66 121.58 43.09
CA ASP A 1161 -14.07 121.24 42.85
C ASP A 1161 -14.23 120.23 41.71
N VAL A 1162 -13.45 120.38 40.63
CA VAL A 1162 -13.46 119.44 39.49
C VAL A 1162 -12.95 118.07 39.92
N LEU A 1163 -11.85 118.01 40.69
CA LEU A 1163 -11.31 116.76 41.23
C LEU A 1163 -12.34 116.02 42.09
N THR A 1164 -12.93 116.72 43.05
CA THR A 1164 -13.91 116.12 43.97
C THR A 1164 -15.21 115.74 43.26
N ARG A 1165 -15.55 116.38 42.13
CA ARG A 1165 -16.71 115.97 41.33
C ARG A 1165 -16.47 114.73 40.47
N ILE A 1166 -15.25 114.56 39.93
CA ILE A 1166 -14.90 113.43 39.06
C ILE A 1166 -14.50 112.20 39.88
N VAL A 1167 -13.57 112.35 40.81
CA VAL A 1167 -12.95 111.24 41.57
C VAL A 1167 -13.65 111.02 42.92
N GLY A 1168 -14.46 112.00 43.37
CA GLY A 1168 -15.05 112.01 44.70
C GLY A 1168 -14.09 112.54 45.76
N TYR A 1169 -14.52 112.49 47.02
CA TYR A 1169 -13.72 112.90 48.18
C TYR A 1169 -12.64 111.89 48.59
N GLY A 1170 -12.55 110.76 47.87
CA GLY A 1170 -11.62 109.68 48.13
C GLY A 1170 -12.12 108.60 49.09
N ASN A 1171 -11.55 107.40 49.00
CA ASN A 1171 -11.78 106.27 49.90
C ASN A 1171 -10.48 105.45 50.08
N ALA A 1172 -10.54 104.28 50.74
CA ALA A 1172 -9.34 103.49 51.01
C ALA A 1172 -8.55 103.02 49.75
N HIS A 1173 -9.17 103.09 48.57
CA HIS A 1173 -8.61 102.68 47.27
C HIS A 1173 -8.26 103.86 46.36
N THR A 1174 -8.62 105.08 46.74
CA THR A 1174 -8.36 106.29 45.95
C THR A 1174 -7.69 107.36 46.82
N MET A 1175 -7.19 108.43 46.20
CA MET A 1175 -6.56 109.52 46.93
C MET A 1175 -7.63 110.30 47.72
N TYR A 1176 -7.38 110.54 49.01
CA TYR A 1176 -8.27 111.34 49.85
C TYR A 1176 -8.19 112.81 49.45
N ALA A 1177 -9.31 113.54 49.48
CA ALA A 1177 -9.33 114.90 48.94
C ALA A 1177 -8.43 115.88 49.71
N VAL A 1178 -8.18 115.65 51.00
CA VAL A 1178 -7.14 116.39 51.76
C VAL A 1178 -5.77 116.35 51.07
N ASP A 1179 -5.43 115.24 50.41
CA ASP A 1179 -4.13 115.08 49.77
C ASP A 1179 -4.02 115.91 48.46
N TYR A 1180 -5.13 116.37 47.87
CA TYR A 1180 -5.12 117.13 46.61
C TYR A 1180 -4.41 118.48 46.75
N CYS A 1181 -4.52 119.13 47.91
CA CYS A 1181 -3.88 120.42 48.18
C CYS A 1181 -2.53 120.26 48.89
N ALA A 1182 -2.26 119.13 49.54
CA ALA A 1182 -1.07 118.91 50.38
C ALA A 1182 0.22 118.56 49.59
N ASN A 1183 0.21 118.63 48.26
CA ASN A 1183 1.29 118.12 47.42
C ASN A 1183 1.70 116.66 47.71
N SER A 1184 0.77 115.79 48.12
CA SER A 1184 1.09 114.40 48.48
C SER A 1184 1.64 113.57 47.31
N LEU A 1185 1.51 114.07 46.07
CA LEU A 1185 2.09 113.47 44.86
C LEU A 1185 3.52 113.97 44.54
N ASN A 1186 4.09 114.83 45.40
CA ASN A 1186 5.43 115.39 45.32
C ASN A 1186 5.70 116.07 43.97
N PHE A 1187 4.83 117.00 43.58
CA PHE A 1187 5.06 117.82 42.39
C PHE A 1187 6.03 118.96 42.65
N HIS A 1188 6.74 119.33 41.60
CA HIS A 1188 7.62 120.49 41.58
C HIS A 1188 6.80 121.78 41.46
N TYR A 1189 7.03 122.70 42.39
CA TYR A 1189 6.62 124.10 42.29
C TYR A 1189 7.91 124.93 42.18
N PRO A 1190 8.16 125.60 41.05
CA PRO A 1190 9.37 126.40 40.88
C PRO A 1190 9.49 127.45 41.99
N SER A 1191 10.71 127.72 42.45
CA SER A 1191 10.92 128.62 43.58
C SER A 1191 10.80 130.11 43.22
N LYS A 1192 10.89 130.45 41.93
CA LYS A 1192 10.75 131.81 41.41
C LYS A 1192 9.38 131.98 40.76
N GLY A 1193 8.79 133.16 40.94
CA GLY A 1193 7.48 133.51 40.39
C GLY A 1193 7.39 133.33 38.87
N GLU A 1194 8.36 133.86 38.13
CA GLU A 1194 8.39 133.81 36.65
C GLU A 1194 8.42 132.36 36.13
N ASP A 1195 9.32 131.53 36.67
CA ASP A 1195 9.43 130.12 36.31
C ASP A 1195 8.14 129.35 36.64
N CYS A 1196 7.49 129.68 37.77
CA CYS A 1196 6.23 129.06 38.17
C CYS A 1196 5.06 129.54 37.30
N LEU A 1197 5.05 130.80 36.86
CA LEU A 1197 4.07 131.31 35.90
C LEU A 1197 4.20 130.62 34.54
N GLN A 1198 5.43 130.41 34.06
CA GLN A 1198 5.67 129.66 32.84
C GLN A 1198 5.20 128.20 32.95
N MET A 1199 5.45 127.56 34.10
CA MET A 1199 4.93 126.22 34.38
C MET A 1199 3.40 126.20 34.46
N LEU A 1200 2.78 127.24 35.05
CA LEU A 1200 1.33 127.41 35.08
C LEU A 1200 0.74 127.48 33.67
N LEU A 1201 1.32 128.30 32.78
CA LEU A 1201 0.88 128.41 31.38
C LEU A 1201 1.01 127.08 30.63
N ASP A 1202 2.12 126.36 30.84
CA ASP A 1202 2.34 125.04 30.22
C ASP A 1202 1.28 124.03 30.71
N VAL A 1203 1.01 123.92 32.01
CA VAL A 1203 -0.04 123.00 32.50
C VAL A 1203 -1.43 123.41 32.01
N LEU A 1204 -1.72 124.70 31.86
CA LEU A 1204 -3.00 125.17 31.35
C LEU A 1204 -3.21 124.86 29.88
N SER A 1205 -2.16 124.98 29.06
CA SER A 1205 -2.21 124.60 27.64
C SER A 1205 -2.56 123.11 27.46
N ARG A 1206 -2.13 122.27 28.42
CA ARG A 1206 -2.41 120.83 28.44
C ARG A 1206 -3.76 120.50 29.06
N LEU A 1207 -4.25 121.30 29.99
CA LEU A 1207 -5.54 121.11 30.66
C LEU A 1207 -6.72 121.64 29.85
N TYR A 1208 -6.54 122.71 29.07
CA TYR A 1208 -7.62 123.38 28.37
C TYR A 1208 -8.31 122.49 27.31
N PRO A 1209 -7.60 121.77 26.40
CA PRO A 1209 -8.26 120.96 25.38
C PRO A 1209 -9.14 119.83 25.95
N PRO A 1210 -8.73 119.08 27.00
CA PRO A 1210 -9.58 118.08 27.64
C PRO A 1210 -10.82 118.63 28.36
N LEU A 1211 -10.77 119.86 28.88
CA LEU A 1211 -11.88 120.46 29.66
C LEU A 1211 -12.77 121.42 28.86
N ARG A 1212 -12.48 121.64 27.58
CA ARG A 1212 -13.26 122.55 26.72
C ARG A 1212 -14.61 121.95 26.28
N PHE A 1213 -14.81 120.64 26.41
CA PHE A 1213 -15.98 119.91 25.90
C PHE A 1213 -17.00 119.55 26.98
#